data_AF-A0A2V8EVH1-F1
#
_entry.id   AF-A0A2V8EVH1-F1
#
_cell.length_a   1.000
_cell.length_b   1.000
_cell.length_c   1.000
_cell.angle_alpha   90.00
_cell.angle_beta   90.00
_cell.angle_gamma   90.00
#
_symmetry.space_group_name_H-M   'P 1'
#
loop_
_entity.id
_entity.type
_entity.pdbx_description
1 polymer ?
#
loop_
_entity_poly.entity_id
_entity_poly.type
_entity_poly.pdbx_seq_one_letter_code
_entity_poly.pdbx_strand_id
1 'polypeptide(L)'
;MLRRFVFIAAAAAPALLSFAVRGPLHADARAPQSLTSLVAPQSLVRDTNGDGLADAVAARIVVPAAPSLADVEAATNLAARLGYETTALTLPLVVKDTEVAQPAAIAVPILVGRTNRFVQRLIETKAIDVASLQPGQGIVAAVASPLGGGDGLVVVGGDDEGTLNAGVELAARLPRVWGMNGITLAAVEEQAIRYLRGRGVNASGAGISTLLVDSSKRGIARAVMRITVADADGARAAKLLEDLEAAHRRGQEPKTLDFTNIATTAIDVVSAARVVAHVDVSRTGLNQRTLTPPIDPDELAPDSPGERGAPAAGAAPAAAPGRSFDLTNAFSIDGWYGDAYTDLIPDRTDTAIVLGSADDSLGAAHIAARLGLETTGITLPLTRVADKVRTPEREPNPILVGRSNALVERLAKIGKAHLDDLHPGEGVVQVVPKAFGNATATVVAGADAAGTEAAASYLARRMPYIWDNARGSTTLADAALQVNRFLQARTAAGQASQIDAELDVLIADMKDRTLDSFDVKLFVERADPALEQYVVGRLQRAGVKTPATVTSIGITDPVTVFDDTMHVPWEVDDFWTKFRSGVLPKVKRGSKVDLETRLSESPGERRKIADEARAELAAAGAASANVRVLSAYKQGYLWMTEQVIPELKTKNARAIRVKVAEYHPDLSKKYKFYMVPSRWVHELYPVDEIFQRELGIAKDAFSVELVDGAKEIYSLEATDAGGRVVYRASFSPKTVEREYLDKFPGWSRVVVTTGWLSASVDGASVVDERIATDPERFWDHYQSVVLPRIYDNVMKVTDNRPLPEKQPFHRDLDIEVWMSEPDFRIGIDEELVSSLEALHEDLYFVTLDFFDALGRTTTRRRLAAPGKIFPIIHPARDGRAGEVRVHYAGNASTRPKIEVVFKEKNADRPTRVVRELTR
;
A
#
# COMPACT_ATOMS: atom_id res chain seq x y z
N MET A 1 -11.83 33.00 -54.16
CA MET A 1 -13.00 32.44 -54.87
C MET A 1 -12.55 32.24 -56.32
N LEU A 2 -12.53 31.08 -56.98
CA LEU A 2 -13.28 29.83 -56.86
C LEU A 2 -12.42 28.64 -57.40
N ARG A 3 -12.37 27.54 -56.61
CA ARG A 3 -12.30 26.06 -56.81
C ARG A 3 -11.57 25.43 -58.03
N ARG A 4 -10.52 24.59 -57.89
CA ARG A 4 -10.29 23.20 -57.34
C ARG A 4 -10.89 22.06 -58.20
N PHE A 5 -10.10 21.23 -58.92
CA PHE A 5 -9.21 20.08 -58.59
C PHE A 5 -9.91 18.76 -58.23
N VAL A 6 -9.64 17.68 -59.01
CA VAL A 6 -9.48 16.27 -58.58
C VAL A 6 -8.51 15.56 -59.56
N PHE A 7 -7.54 14.81 -59.01
CA PHE A 7 -6.51 14.04 -59.74
C PHE A 7 -6.76 12.52 -59.68
N ILE A 8 -6.19 11.84 -60.66
CA ILE A 8 -6.44 10.47 -61.16
C ILE A 8 -5.60 9.40 -60.44
N ALA A 9 -6.15 8.19 -60.36
CA ALA A 9 -5.51 6.93 -59.95
C ALA A 9 -4.99 6.10 -61.13
N ALA A 10 -3.88 5.36 -60.95
CA ALA A 10 -3.44 4.14 -61.68
C ALA A 10 -2.00 3.78 -61.24
N ALA A 11 -1.42 2.59 -61.41
CA ALA A 11 -1.79 1.17 -61.32
C ALA A 11 -0.49 0.37 -61.60
N ALA A 12 -0.40 -0.86 -61.07
CA ALA A 12 0.40 -2.02 -61.53
C ALA A 12 1.94 -2.12 -61.27
N ALA A 13 2.34 -3.30 -60.76
CA ALA A 13 3.69 -3.87 -60.58
C ALA A 13 4.28 -4.40 -61.92
N PRO A 14 5.58 -4.83 -62.09
CA PRO A 14 6.25 -5.92 -61.33
C PRO A 14 7.81 -5.88 -61.19
N ALA A 15 8.33 -6.84 -60.40
CA ALA A 15 9.64 -7.53 -60.38
C ALA A 15 10.93 -6.87 -60.93
N LEU A 16 12.00 -6.87 -60.11
CA LEU A 16 13.39 -6.76 -60.53
C LEU A 16 14.33 -7.65 -59.67
N LEU A 17 15.06 -8.54 -60.35
CA LEU A 17 16.33 -9.10 -59.90
C LEU A 17 17.44 -8.17 -60.43
N SER A 18 18.35 -7.72 -59.57
CA SER A 18 19.64 -7.15 -59.98
C SER A 18 20.67 -7.35 -58.87
N PHE A 19 21.79 -7.98 -59.25
CA PHE A 19 22.98 -8.16 -58.43
C PHE A 19 23.62 -6.81 -58.10
N ALA A 20 23.93 -6.57 -56.83
CA ALA A 20 24.82 -5.50 -56.39
C ALA A 20 25.95 -6.09 -55.52
N VAL A 21 27.16 -5.94 -56.02
CA VAL A 21 28.44 -6.25 -55.38
C VAL A 21 28.53 -5.55 -54.02
N ARG A 22 28.62 -6.32 -52.92
CA ARG A 22 28.99 -5.78 -51.61
C ARG A 22 30.51 -5.66 -51.54
N GLY A 23 31.01 -4.42 -51.61
CA GLY A 23 32.35 -4.09 -51.16
C GLY A 23 32.55 -4.40 -49.66
N PRO A 24 33.79 -4.42 -49.16
CA PRO A 24 34.06 -4.74 -47.76
C PRO A 24 33.37 -3.71 -46.88
N LEU A 25 32.41 -4.17 -46.06
CA LEU A 25 31.75 -3.35 -45.07
C LEU A 25 32.79 -2.89 -44.06
N HIS A 26 33.12 -1.60 -44.12
CA HIS A 26 33.71 -0.86 -43.02
C HIS A 26 32.91 -1.16 -41.74
N ALA A 27 33.63 -1.43 -40.65
CA ALA A 27 33.06 -1.61 -39.32
C ALA A 27 32.19 -0.39 -38.97
N ASP A 28 30.89 -0.62 -38.91
CA ASP A 28 29.89 0.41 -38.66
C ASP A 28 30.02 0.89 -37.21
N ALA A 29 29.98 2.22 -37.04
CA ALA A 29 30.00 2.89 -35.74
C ALA A 29 28.67 2.64 -35.02
N ARG A 30 28.48 1.45 -34.44
CA ARG A 30 27.39 1.20 -33.49
C ARG A 30 27.60 2.07 -32.26
N ALA A 31 26.53 2.72 -31.79
CA ALA A 31 26.51 3.37 -30.49
C ALA A 31 26.98 2.38 -29.40
N PRO A 32 27.75 2.81 -28.40
CA PRO A 32 28.31 1.91 -27.40
C PRO A 32 27.19 1.19 -26.64
N GLN A 33 27.28 -0.13 -26.56
CA GLN A 33 26.42 -0.97 -25.72
C GLN A 33 26.50 -0.49 -24.27
N SER A 34 25.35 -0.10 -23.71
CA SER A 34 25.25 0.32 -22.32
C SER A 34 24.21 -0.50 -21.58
N LEU A 35 24.49 -0.80 -20.31
CA LEU A 35 23.54 -1.36 -19.37
C LEU A 35 22.29 -0.48 -19.32
N THR A 36 22.46 0.85 -19.30
CA THR A 36 21.36 1.81 -19.30
C THR A 36 20.37 1.56 -20.43
N SER A 37 20.86 1.29 -21.65
CA SER A 37 19.99 0.98 -22.80
C SER A 37 19.33 -0.41 -22.72
N LEU A 38 20.04 -1.40 -22.15
CA LEU A 38 19.56 -2.78 -22.07
C LEU A 38 18.57 -3.00 -20.92
N VAL A 39 18.66 -2.23 -19.83
CA VAL A 39 17.70 -2.26 -18.71
C VAL A 39 16.69 -1.11 -18.74
N ALA A 40 16.68 -0.34 -19.83
CA ALA A 40 15.67 0.69 -20.06
C ALA A 40 14.28 0.06 -20.25
N PRO A 41 13.20 0.83 -20.01
CA PRO A 41 11.87 0.43 -20.45
C PRO A 41 11.88 0.02 -21.93
N GLN A 42 11.06 -0.96 -22.29
CA GLN A 42 10.92 -1.44 -23.67
C GLN A 42 12.13 -2.22 -24.23
N SER A 43 13.09 -2.61 -23.37
CA SER A 43 14.29 -3.38 -23.74
C SER A 43 14.19 -4.86 -23.38
N LEU A 44 14.29 -5.22 -22.08
CA LEU A 44 14.14 -6.60 -21.59
C LEU A 44 12.72 -7.16 -21.81
N VAL A 45 11.75 -6.26 -21.71
CA VAL A 45 10.33 -6.48 -21.96
C VAL A 45 9.86 -5.47 -23.01
N ARG A 46 8.79 -5.77 -23.75
CA ARG A 46 8.26 -4.95 -24.83
C ARG A 46 6.75 -4.81 -24.71
N ASP A 47 6.28 -3.64 -25.05
CA ASP A 47 4.89 -3.32 -25.38
C ASP A 47 4.72 -3.49 -26.89
N THR A 48 4.03 -4.56 -27.26
CA THR A 48 3.78 -4.93 -28.65
C THR A 48 2.45 -4.38 -29.18
N ASN A 49 1.61 -3.82 -28.30
CA ASN A 49 0.27 -3.34 -28.64
C ASN A 49 0.12 -1.81 -28.56
N GLY A 50 1.06 -1.10 -27.91
CA GLY A 50 1.15 0.34 -27.82
C GLY A 50 0.36 0.99 -26.67
N ASP A 51 -0.06 0.24 -25.65
CA ASP A 51 -0.82 0.75 -24.51
C ASP A 51 0.05 1.32 -23.36
N GLY A 52 1.38 1.21 -23.48
CA GLY A 52 2.35 1.68 -22.50
C GLY A 52 2.74 0.65 -21.45
N LEU A 53 2.13 -0.55 -21.45
CA LEU A 53 2.47 -1.68 -20.58
C LEU A 53 3.19 -2.76 -21.39
N ALA A 54 4.28 -3.29 -20.85
CA ALA A 54 4.98 -4.35 -21.56
C ALA A 54 4.19 -5.66 -21.51
N ASP A 55 3.87 -6.23 -22.66
CA ASP A 55 3.06 -7.46 -22.83
C ASP A 55 3.86 -8.61 -23.47
N ALA A 56 5.17 -8.46 -23.63
CA ALA A 56 6.06 -9.51 -24.09
C ALA A 56 7.43 -9.44 -23.42
N VAL A 57 8.01 -10.60 -23.09
CA VAL A 57 9.40 -10.69 -22.63
C VAL A 57 10.32 -10.90 -23.83
N ALA A 58 11.14 -9.90 -24.14
CA ALA A 58 12.15 -9.98 -25.19
C ALA A 58 13.45 -10.68 -24.71
N ALA A 59 13.69 -10.64 -23.40
CA ALA A 59 14.84 -11.26 -22.79
C ALA A 59 14.74 -12.80 -22.74
N ARG A 60 15.89 -13.47 -22.85
CA ARG A 60 16.01 -14.92 -22.62
C ARG A 60 17.19 -15.18 -21.71
N ILE A 61 16.95 -15.83 -20.58
CA ILE A 61 18.03 -16.21 -19.65
C ILE A 61 18.61 -17.53 -20.13
N VAL A 62 19.93 -17.57 -20.31
CA VAL A 62 20.66 -18.76 -20.77
C VAL A 62 21.67 -19.14 -19.70
N VAL A 63 21.51 -20.34 -19.13
CA VAL A 63 22.41 -20.92 -18.12
C VAL A 63 23.28 -22.02 -18.75
N PRO A 64 24.37 -22.49 -18.09
CA PRO A 64 25.16 -23.60 -18.60
C PRO A 64 24.34 -24.90 -18.73
N ALA A 65 24.80 -25.85 -19.54
CA ALA A 65 24.19 -27.19 -19.65
C ALA A 65 24.07 -27.92 -18.30
N ALA A 66 25.08 -27.76 -17.45
CA ALA A 66 25.11 -28.18 -16.06
C ALA A 66 25.32 -26.93 -15.19
N PRO A 67 24.24 -26.19 -14.86
CA PRO A 67 24.35 -24.96 -14.08
C PRO A 67 24.82 -25.27 -12.66
N SER A 68 25.61 -24.38 -12.06
CA SER A 68 25.82 -24.44 -10.61
C SER A 68 24.54 -24.02 -9.87
N LEU A 69 24.44 -24.30 -8.58
CA LEU A 69 23.27 -23.89 -7.81
C LEU A 69 23.14 -22.35 -7.75
N ALA A 70 24.27 -21.63 -7.77
CA ALA A 70 24.30 -20.18 -7.86
C ALA A 70 23.79 -19.66 -9.22
N ASP A 71 24.08 -20.37 -10.32
CA ASP A 71 23.52 -20.04 -11.65
C ASP A 71 21.99 -20.18 -11.65
N VAL A 72 21.47 -21.25 -11.04
CA VAL A 72 20.02 -21.47 -10.90
C VAL A 72 19.41 -20.37 -10.03
N GLU A 73 19.98 -20.07 -8.86
CA GLU A 73 19.49 -19.02 -7.95
C GLU A 73 19.48 -17.63 -8.62
N ALA A 74 20.54 -17.28 -9.37
CA ALA A 74 20.59 -16.06 -10.16
C ALA A 74 19.50 -16.04 -11.25
N ALA A 75 19.36 -17.13 -12.01
CA ALA A 75 18.37 -17.25 -13.07
C ALA A 75 16.93 -17.18 -12.54
N THR A 76 16.65 -17.77 -11.37
CA THR A 76 15.34 -17.71 -10.72
C THR A 76 14.98 -16.29 -10.31
N ASN A 77 15.91 -15.54 -9.71
CA ASN A 77 15.68 -14.13 -9.36
C ASN A 77 15.50 -13.24 -10.59
N LEU A 78 16.28 -13.48 -11.66
CA LEU A 78 16.11 -12.77 -12.94
C LEU A 78 14.76 -13.08 -13.60
N ALA A 79 14.32 -14.33 -13.55
CA ALA A 79 13.02 -14.73 -14.07
C ALA A 79 11.88 -14.06 -13.32
N ALA A 80 11.96 -13.96 -11.98
CA ALA A 80 11.02 -13.19 -11.17
C ALA A 80 10.96 -11.71 -11.58
N ARG A 81 12.12 -11.06 -11.79
CA ARG A 81 12.17 -9.68 -12.30
C ARG A 81 11.46 -9.56 -13.64
N LEU A 82 11.78 -10.43 -14.61
CA LEU A 82 11.18 -10.37 -15.94
C LEU A 82 9.67 -10.60 -15.91
N GLY A 83 9.20 -11.47 -15.01
CA GLY A 83 7.78 -11.65 -14.74
C GLY A 83 7.13 -10.37 -14.23
N TYR A 84 7.77 -9.70 -13.27
CA TYR A 84 7.28 -8.46 -12.67
C TYR A 84 7.21 -7.27 -13.63
N GLU A 85 8.11 -7.19 -14.59
CA GLU A 85 8.16 -6.07 -15.53
C GLU A 85 7.16 -6.18 -16.70
N THR A 86 6.35 -7.24 -16.77
CA THR A 86 5.42 -7.48 -17.89
C THR A 86 4.03 -7.86 -17.41
N THR A 87 3.04 -7.70 -18.28
CA THR A 87 1.65 -8.17 -18.08
C THR A 87 1.39 -9.51 -18.79
N ALA A 88 2.33 -9.98 -19.63
CA ALA A 88 2.24 -11.28 -20.28
C ALA A 88 3.63 -11.86 -20.58
N LEU A 89 3.76 -13.18 -20.42
CA LEU A 89 4.99 -13.90 -20.72
C LEU A 89 4.71 -15.27 -21.32
N THR A 90 5.71 -15.79 -22.04
CA THR A 90 5.70 -17.16 -22.56
C THR A 90 6.84 -17.95 -21.92
N LEU A 91 6.48 -19.00 -21.18
CA LEU A 91 7.45 -19.94 -20.59
C LEU A 91 7.91 -20.98 -21.62
N PRO A 92 9.17 -21.46 -21.54
CA PRO A 92 10.16 -21.17 -20.49
C PRO A 92 10.87 -19.82 -20.69
N LEU A 93 11.26 -19.11 -19.61
CA LEU A 93 12.12 -17.90 -19.68
C LEU A 93 13.62 -18.20 -19.51
N VAL A 94 13.93 -19.32 -18.86
CA VAL A 94 15.29 -19.82 -18.65
C VAL A 94 15.48 -21.08 -19.48
N VAL A 95 16.60 -21.18 -20.20
CA VAL A 95 16.97 -22.36 -21.00
C VAL A 95 18.44 -22.68 -20.78
N LYS A 96 18.82 -23.95 -20.96
CA LYS A 96 20.24 -24.33 -20.97
C LYS A 96 20.89 -23.90 -22.28
N ASP A 97 22.19 -23.61 -22.25
CA ASP A 97 22.93 -23.19 -23.43
C ASP A 97 22.89 -24.22 -24.57
N THR A 98 22.82 -25.51 -24.24
CA THR A 98 22.63 -26.64 -25.18
C THR A 98 21.25 -26.71 -25.82
N GLU A 99 20.23 -26.13 -25.19
CA GLU A 99 18.83 -26.14 -25.65
C GLU A 99 18.52 -24.95 -26.57
N VAL A 100 19.45 -24.01 -26.72
CA VAL A 100 19.29 -22.85 -27.61
C VAL A 100 19.35 -23.30 -29.07
N ALA A 101 18.19 -23.56 -29.66
CA ALA A 101 18.04 -24.05 -31.03
C ALA A 101 18.27 -22.96 -32.10
N GLN A 102 17.80 -21.73 -31.86
CA GLN A 102 17.94 -20.59 -32.79
C GLN A 102 18.60 -19.39 -32.09
N PRO A 103 19.94 -19.41 -31.89
CA PRO A 103 20.64 -18.40 -31.11
C PRO A 103 20.38 -16.95 -31.57
N ALA A 104 20.40 -16.70 -32.89
CA ALA A 104 20.24 -15.36 -33.44
C ALA A 104 18.81 -14.79 -33.33
N ALA A 105 17.80 -15.63 -33.03
CA ALA A 105 16.41 -15.20 -32.85
C ALA A 105 16.15 -14.62 -31.45
N ILE A 106 17.06 -14.83 -30.50
CA ILE A 106 16.97 -14.24 -29.15
C ILE A 106 17.26 -12.74 -29.25
N ALA A 107 16.25 -11.93 -28.94
CA ALA A 107 16.35 -10.47 -29.05
C ALA A 107 17.32 -9.88 -28.02
N VAL A 108 17.22 -10.31 -26.75
CA VAL A 108 18.11 -9.87 -25.66
C VAL A 108 18.56 -11.07 -24.81
N PRO A 109 19.72 -11.67 -25.08
CA PRO A 109 20.21 -12.78 -24.27
C PRO A 109 20.75 -12.26 -22.92
N ILE A 110 20.36 -12.89 -21.82
CA ILE A 110 20.97 -12.74 -20.49
C ILE A 110 21.77 -14.01 -20.21
N LEU A 111 23.08 -13.94 -20.38
CA LEU A 111 24.00 -15.06 -20.23
C LEU A 111 24.44 -15.16 -18.77
N VAL A 112 24.15 -16.27 -18.11
CA VAL A 112 24.49 -16.50 -16.70
C VAL A 112 25.49 -17.64 -16.61
N GLY A 113 26.49 -17.47 -15.74
CA GLY A 113 27.37 -18.54 -15.28
C GLY A 113 28.67 -18.66 -16.06
N ARG A 114 29.75 -18.99 -15.33
CA ARG A 114 31.11 -19.04 -15.89
C ARG A 114 31.30 -20.17 -16.90
N THR A 115 30.63 -21.30 -16.73
CA THR A 115 30.75 -22.49 -17.61
C THR A 115 29.84 -22.42 -18.83
N ASN A 116 29.04 -21.36 -18.97
CA ASN A 116 28.18 -21.15 -20.12
C ASN A 116 29.01 -20.98 -21.39
N ARG A 117 28.74 -21.77 -22.43
CA ARG A 117 29.52 -21.79 -23.68
C ARG A 117 29.59 -20.44 -24.38
N PHE A 118 28.57 -19.60 -24.22
CA PHE A 118 28.52 -18.27 -24.82
C PHE A 118 29.33 -17.24 -24.00
N VAL A 119 29.34 -17.38 -22.67
CA VAL A 119 30.20 -16.59 -21.78
C VAL A 119 31.67 -16.92 -22.02
N GLN A 120 32.00 -18.21 -22.20
CA GLN A 120 33.36 -18.64 -22.54
C GLN A 120 33.89 -17.99 -23.83
N ARG A 121 33.07 -17.88 -24.88
CA ARG A 121 33.45 -17.14 -26.10
C ARG A 121 33.73 -15.65 -25.85
N LEU A 122 32.98 -15.00 -24.95
CA LEU A 122 33.22 -13.60 -24.59
C LEU A 122 34.54 -13.44 -23.83
N ILE A 123 34.91 -14.41 -23.00
CA ILE A 123 36.21 -14.45 -22.30
C ILE A 123 37.35 -14.68 -23.31
N GLU A 124 37.21 -15.67 -24.20
CA GLU A 124 38.21 -16.00 -25.23
C GLU A 124 38.49 -14.82 -26.18
N THR A 125 37.43 -14.07 -26.54
CA THR A 125 37.53 -12.87 -27.39
C THR A 125 37.92 -11.60 -26.63
N LYS A 126 38.13 -11.68 -25.31
CA LYS A 126 38.43 -10.55 -24.41
C LYS A 126 37.35 -9.46 -24.42
N ALA A 127 36.12 -9.81 -24.76
CA ALA A 127 34.97 -8.92 -24.65
C ALA A 127 34.60 -8.64 -23.19
N ILE A 128 34.90 -9.60 -22.30
CA ILE A 128 34.82 -9.47 -20.84
C ILE A 128 36.09 -10.02 -20.20
N ASP A 129 36.43 -9.50 -19.02
CA ASP A 129 37.56 -9.97 -18.22
C ASP A 129 37.06 -10.53 -16.89
N VAL A 130 37.08 -11.86 -16.79
CA VAL A 130 36.70 -12.60 -15.57
C VAL A 130 37.96 -12.95 -14.76
N ALA A 131 39.14 -12.96 -15.38
CA ALA A 131 40.37 -13.38 -14.73
C ALA A 131 40.89 -12.37 -13.69
N SER A 132 40.51 -11.10 -13.83
CA SER A 132 40.83 -10.04 -12.85
C SER A 132 39.91 -10.03 -11.62
N LEU A 133 38.80 -10.78 -11.64
CA LEU A 133 37.85 -10.83 -10.53
C LEU A 133 38.41 -11.61 -9.35
N GLN A 134 38.28 -11.04 -8.16
CA GLN A 134 38.60 -11.72 -6.90
C GLN A 134 37.46 -12.66 -6.47
N PRO A 135 37.71 -13.59 -5.54
CA PRO A 135 36.63 -14.39 -4.94
C PRO A 135 35.50 -13.49 -4.40
N GLY A 136 34.25 -13.89 -4.61
CA GLY A 136 33.06 -13.11 -4.27
C GLY A 136 32.76 -11.93 -5.20
N GLN A 137 33.62 -11.61 -6.18
CA GLN A 137 33.35 -10.55 -7.16
C GLN A 137 32.64 -11.08 -8.40
N GLY A 138 31.71 -10.29 -8.91
CA GLY A 138 31.03 -10.57 -10.17
C GLY A 138 30.72 -9.33 -10.97
N ILE A 139 30.45 -9.53 -12.26
CA ILE A 139 30.16 -8.47 -13.21
C ILE A 139 28.78 -8.64 -13.83
N VAL A 140 28.11 -7.49 -14.01
CA VAL A 140 26.99 -7.34 -14.93
C VAL A 140 27.49 -6.46 -16.08
N ALA A 141 27.54 -6.97 -17.30
CA ALA A 141 28.06 -6.24 -18.44
C ALA A 141 27.13 -6.27 -19.66
N ALA A 142 27.06 -5.16 -20.37
CA ALA A 142 26.46 -5.06 -21.69
C ALA A 142 27.46 -5.56 -22.74
N VAL A 143 27.03 -6.52 -23.56
CA VAL A 143 27.92 -7.20 -24.52
C VAL A 143 27.25 -7.35 -25.88
N ALA A 144 28.08 -7.33 -26.93
CA ALA A 144 27.68 -7.78 -28.24
C ALA A 144 27.32 -9.25 -28.14
N SER A 145 26.12 -9.62 -28.61
CA SER A 145 25.64 -10.97 -28.43
C SER A 145 26.54 -11.97 -29.17
N PRO A 146 27.15 -12.95 -28.46
CA PRO A 146 27.92 -14.02 -29.10
C PRO A 146 27.01 -15.03 -29.85
N LEU A 147 25.68 -14.78 -29.87
CA LEU A 147 24.68 -15.58 -30.57
C LEU A 147 24.35 -15.02 -31.98
N GLY A 148 24.90 -13.86 -32.35
CA GLY A 148 24.67 -13.23 -33.66
C GLY A 148 23.36 -12.44 -33.79
N GLY A 149 22.64 -12.24 -32.67
CA GLY A 149 21.38 -11.48 -32.57
C GLY A 149 21.57 -10.08 -31.98
N GLY A 150 20.53 -9.57 -31.29
CA GLY A 150 20.58 -8.30 -30.58
C GLY A 150 21.53 -8.34 -29.38
N ASP A 151 22.03 -7.18 -28.97
CA ASP A 151 22.95 -7.05 -27.84
C ASP A 151 22.36 -7.62 -26.54
N GLY A 152 23.22 -8.08 -25.64
CA GLY A 152 22.81 -8.83 -24.46
C GLY A 152 23.51 -8.41 -23.18
N LEU A 153 23.11 -9.08 -22.11
CA LEU A 153 23.69 -8.95 -20.78
C LEU A 153 24.47 -10.21 -20.44
N VAL A 154 25.58 -10.06 -19.71
CA VAL A 154 26.28 -11.18 -19.09
C VAL A 154 26.37 -10.97 -17.58
N VAL A 155 26.12 -12.04 -16.84
CA VAL A 155 26.21 -12.15 -15.38
C VAL A 155 27.19 -13.27 -15.07
N VAL A 156 28.38 -12.91 -14.57
CA VAL A 156 29.45 -13.88 -14.30
C VAL A 156 30.33 -13.42 -13.14
N GLY A 157 30.74 -14.35 -12.29
CA GLY A 157 31.66 -14.13 -11.18
C GLY A 157 33.02 -14.78 -11.34
N GLY A 158 33.97 -14.35 -10.50
CA GLY A 158 35.23 -15.07 -10.26
C GLY A 158 34.98 -16.46 -9.65
N ASP A 159 33.86 -16.62 -8.96
CA ASP A 159 33.31 -17.86 -8.39
C ASP A 159 31.76 -17.86 -8.41
N ASP A 160 31.15 -18.89 -7.81
CA ASP A 160 29.69 -19.05 -7.74
C ASP A 160 29.04 -17.93 -6.91
N GLU A 161 29.68 -17.52 -5.80
CA GLU A 161 29.19 -16.43 -4.96
C GLU A 161 29.16 -15.10 -5.71
N GLY A 162 30.23 -14.78 -6.45
CA GLY A 162 30.30 -13.60 -7.30
C GLY A 162 29.24 -13.60 -8.41
N THR A 163 28.98 -14.77 -9.02
CA THR A 163 27.95 -14.92 -10.06
C THR A 163 26.56 -14.63 -9.49
N LEU A 164 26.25 -15.18 -8.31
CA LEU A 164 25.00 -14.92 -7.61
C LEU A 164 24.85 -13.42 -7.27
N ASN A 165 25.89 -12.78 -6.74
CA ASN A 165 25.84 -11.36 -6.38
C ASN A 165 25.60 -10.45 -7.59
N ALA A 166 26.25 -10.74 -8.72
CA ALA A 166 25.99 -10.03 -9.98
C ALA A 166 24.55 -10.26 -10.47
N GLY A 167 24.05 -11.50 -10.35
CA GLY A 167 22.68 -11.85 -10.71
C GLY A 167 21.64 -11.13 -9.85
N VAL A 168 21.89 -11.00 -8.55
CA VAL A 168 21.03 -10.26 -7.62
C VAL A 168 21.10 -8.76 -7.87
N GLU A 169 22.26 -8.19 -8.20
CA GLU A 169 22.34 -6.77 -8.58
C GLU A 169 21.50 -6.49 -9.84
N LEU A 170 21.62 -7.34 -10.86
CA LEU A 170 20.79 -7.24 -12.06
C LEU A 170 19.32 -7.49 -11.72
N ALA A 171 18.94 -8.47 -10.92
CA ALA A 171 17.53 -8.76 -10.65
C ALA A 171 16.85 -7.71 -9.74
N ALA A 172 17.51 -7.31 -8.65
CA ALA A 172 16.88 -6.60 -7.54
C ALA A 172 17.12 -5.09 -7.52
N ARG A 173 18.11 -4.57 -8.26
CA ARG A 173 18.56 -3.17 -8.12
C ARG A 173 18.41 -2.35 -9.40
N LEU A 174 18.94 -2.84 -10.52
CA LEU A 174 18.97 -2.07 -11.76
C LEU A 174 17.57 -1.67 -12.26
N PRO A 175 17.37 -0.44 -12.78
CA PRO A 175 18.38 0.53 -13.22
C PRO A 175 18.91 1.45 -12.10
N ARG A 176 18.49 1.26 -10.84
CA ARG A 176 19.03 1.99 -9.70
C ARG A 176 20.24 1.27 -9.14
N VAL A 177 21.23 2.02 -8.72
CA VAL A 177 22.49 1.43 -8.27
C VAL A 177 22.39 1.04 -6.79
N TRP A 178 22.61 -0.25 -6.49
CA TRP A 178 22.69 -0.86 -5.15
C TRP A 178 21.42 -0.82 -4.28
N GLY A 179 20.46 0.08 -4.54
CA GLY A 179 19.23 0.19 -3.74
C GLY A 179 18.12 1.00 -4.41
N MET A 180 16.88 0.81 -3.96
CA MET A 180 15.67 1.43 -4.55
C MET A 180 15.63 2.96 -4.44
N ASN A 181 16.35 3.54 -3.47
CA ASN A 181 16.53 4.99 -3.34
C ASN A 181 17.87 5.47 -3.93
N GLY A 182 18.62 4.57 -4.58
CA GLY A 182 19.89 4.86 -5.23
C GLY A 182 19.71 5.67 -6.52
N ILE A 183 20.82 6.29 -6.94
CA ILE A 183 20.90 6.97 -8.23
C ILE A 183 20.69 5.98 -9.39
N THR A 184 20.06 6.43 -10.48
CA THR A 184 19.89 5.63 -11.69
C THR A 184 21.14 5.65 -12.56
N LEU A 185 21.36 4.61 -13.38
CA LEU A 185 22.46 4.58 -14.35
C LEU A 185 22.46 5.80 -15.28
N ALA A 186 21.28 6.18 -15.79
CA ALA A 186 21.13 7.37 -16.64
C ALA A 186 21.49 8.68 -15.93
N ALA A 187 21.18 8.82 -14.64
CA ALA A 187 21.53 10.02 -13.89
C ALA A 187 23.04 10.12 -13.61
N VAL A 188 23.74 8.99 -13.46
CA VAL A 188 25.21 8.96 -13.38
C VAL A 188 25.81 9.46 -14.70
N GLU A 189 25.33 8.94 -15.83
CA GLU A 189 25.76 9.35 -17.17
C GLU A 189 25.50 10.83 -17.43
N GLU A 190 24.31 11.33 -17.10
CA GLU A 190 23.92 12.73 -17.28
C GLU A 190 24.81 13.66 -16.44
N GLN A 191 25.15 13.28 -15.21
CA GLN A 191 26.00 14.09 -14.35
C GLN A 191 27.43 14.22 -14.93
N ALA A 192 27.97 13.15 -15.52
CA ALA A 192 29.27 13.19 -16.18
C ALA A 192 29.28 14.13 -17.40
N ILE A 193 28.24 14.03 -18.24
CA ILE A 193 28.06 14.92 -19.39
C ILE A 193 27.92 16.37 -18.95
N ARG A 194 27.09 16.63 -17.92
CA ARG A 194 26.84 17.98 -17.39
C ARG A 194 28.12 18.60 -16.83
N TYR A 195 28.93 17.80 -16.12
CA TYR A 195 30.21 18.24 -15.56
C TYR A 195 31.18 18.72 -16.66
N LEU A 196 31.36 17.93 -17.72
CA LEU A 196 32.22 18.27 -18.84
C LEU A 196 31.68 19.48 -19.63
N ARG A 197 30.38 19.50 -19.91
CA ARG A 197 29.73 20.61 -20.65
C ARG A 197 29.86 21.93 -19.92
N GLY A 198 29.67 21.95 -18.60
CA GLY A 198 29.85 23.14 -17.76
C GLY A 198 31.28 23.71 -17.79
N ARG A 199 32.26 22.93 -18.26
CA ARG A 199 33.68 23.31 -18.38
C ARG A 199 34.15 23.42 -19.83
N GLY A 200 33.20 23.50 -20.78
CA GLY A 200 33.46 23.77 -22.19
C GLY A 200 33.92 22.55 -22.99
N VAL A 201 33.65 21.33 -22.52
CA VAL A 201 33.88 20.08 -23.26
C VAL A 201 32.52 19.50 -23.66
N ASN A 202 32.28 19.34 -24.96
CA ASN A 202 31.03 18.77 -25.44
C ASN A 202 31.15 17.24 -25.53
N ALA A 203 30.57 16.55 -24.54
CA ALA A 203 30.36 15.10 -24.61
C ALA A 203 29.12 14.80 -25.47
N SER A 204 29.31 13.97 -26.50
CA SER A 204 28.28 13.53 -27.46
C SER A 204 27.45 12.35 -26.96
N GLY A 205 27.94 11.62 -25.95
CA GLY A 205 27.21 10.55 -25.29
C GLY A 205 28.00 9.92 -24.14
N ALA A 206 27.30 9.31 -23.18
CA ALA A 206 27.89 8.52 -22.11
C ALA A 206 27.07 7.23 -21.94
N GLY A 207 27.72 6.14 -21.53
CA GLY A 207 27.09 4.84 -21.35
C GLY A 207 27.84 3.98 -20.33
N ILE A 208 27.17 3.54 -19.28
CA ILE A 208 27.71 2.55 -18.34
C ILE A 208 27.64 1.18 -19.01
N SER A 209 28.80 0.54 -19.21
CA SER A 209 28.94 -0.72 -19.91
C SER A 209 29.07 -1.92 -18.97
N THR A 210 29.63 -1.74 -17.78
CA THR A 210 29.88 -2.82 -16.81
C THR A 210 29.70 -2.32 -15.38
N LEU A 211 29.11 -3.14 -14.52
CA LEU A 211 29.15 -2.98 -13.07
C LEU A 211 29.90 -4.16 -12.46
N LEU A 212 30.85 -3.87 -11.57
CA LEU A 212 31.55 -4.84 -10.75
C LEU A 212 30.96 -4.80 -9.33
N VAL A 213 30.42 -5.92 -8.91
CA VAL A 213 29.84 -6.18 -7.58
C VAL A 213 30.84 -7.01 -6.78
N ASP A 214 30.95 -6.76 -5.48
CA ASP A 214 31.89 -7.43 -4.58
C ASP A 214 31.14 -7.87 -3.33
N SER A 215 31.09 -9.17 -3.06
CA SER A 215 30.31 -9.73 -1.94
C SER A 215 30.75 -9.20 -0.57
N SER A 216 32.03 -8.86 -0.44
CA SER A 216 32.63 -8.35 0.80
C SER A 216 32.40 -6.85 1.00
N LYS A 217 32.01 -6.12 -0.05
CA LYS A 217 31.77 -4.67 -0.01
C LYS A 217 30.30 -4.38 -0.18
N ARG A 218 29.74 -3.59 0.73
CA ARG A 218 28.35 -3.14 0.61
C ARG A 218 28.24 -2.00 -0.42
N GLY A 219 28.33 -2.28 -1.72
CA GLY A 219 28.17 -1.31 -2.81
C GLY A 219 28.55 -1.88 -4.17
N ILE A 220 28.38 -1.08 -5.22
CA ILE A 220 29.08 -1.32 -6.48
C ILE A 220 30.55 -0.96 -6.29
N ALA A 221 31.44 -1.93 -6.49
CA ALA A 221 32.87 -1.71 -6.39
C ALA A 221 33.38 -0.88 -7.56
N ARG A 222 32.83 -1.07 -8.78
CA ARG A 222 33.20 -0.26 -9.95
C ARG A 222 32.05 -0.12 -10.93
N ALA A 223 31.77 1.10 -11.39
CA ALA A 223 30.91 1.35 -12.53
C ALA A 223 31.76 1.81 -13.72
N VAL A 224 31.83 1.01 -14.78
CA VAL A 224 32.64 1.30 -15.98
C VAL A 224 31.79 2.04 -17.00
N MET A 225 32.10 3.31 -17.21
CA MET A 225 31.43 4.23 -18.12
C MET A 225 32.33 4.56 -19.31
N ARG A 226 31.75 4.60 -20.51
CA ARG A 226 32.37 5.19 -21.69
C ARG A 226 31.76 6.56 -21.94
N ILE A 227 32.59 7.57 -22.17
CA ILE A 227 32.14 8.92 -22.55
C ILE A 227 32.76 9.34 -23.86
N THR A 228 31.94 9.71 -24.84
CA THR A 228 32.39 10.07 -26.18
C THR A 228 32.50 11.58 -26.31
N VAL A 229 33.68 12.07 -26.64
CA VAL A 229 33.99 13.51 -26.81
C VAL A 229 34.57 13.76 -28.20
N ALA A 230 34.56 15.02 -28.65
CA ALA A 230 35.25 15.41 -29.88
C ALA A 230 36.76 15.18 -29.76
N ASP A 231 37.43 14.92 -30.88
CA ASP A 231 38.87 14.59 -30.88
C ASP A 231 39.75 15.68 -30.27
N ALA A 232 39.40 16.94 -30.52
CA ALA A 232 40.10 18.08 -29.93
C ALA A 232 39.93 18.18 -28.40
N ASP A 233 38.90 17.56 -27.83
CA ASP A 233 38.55 17.66 -26.42
C ASP A 233 39.04 16.44 -25.60
N GLY A 234 39.53 15.36 -26.22
CA GLY A 234 39.91 14.12 -25.55
C GLY A 234 40.85 14.29 -24.36
N ALA A 235 42.00 14.95 -24.58
CA ALA A 235 42.98 15.20 -23.53
C ALA A 235 42.45 16.16 -22.45
N ARG A 236 41.63 17.14 -22.84
CA ARG A 236 41.03 18.10 -21.92
C ARG A 236 39.99 17.41 -21.03
N ALA A 237 39.16 16.55 -21.58
CA ALA A 237 38.15 15.77 -20.85
C ALA A 237 38.81 14.87 -19.81
N ALA A 238 39.86 14.14 -20.20
CA ALA A 238 40.64 13.31 -19.29
C ALA A 238 41.20 14.14 -18.13
N LYS A 239 41.83 15.28 -18.46
CA LYS A 239 42.41 16.17 -17.45
C LYS A 239 41.36 16.71 -16.46
N LEU A 240 40.18 17.10 -16.94
CA LEU A 240 39.09 17.57 -16.08
C LEU A 240 38.60 16.48 -15.12
N LEU A 241 38.50 15.23 -15.58
CA LEU A 241 38.10 14.11 -14.73
C LEU A 241 39.19 13.73 -13.72
N GLU A 242 40.46 13.79 -14.11
CA GLU A 242 41.60 13.61 -13.18
C GLU A 242 41.62 14.71 -12.12
N ASP A 243 41.33 15.96 -12.51
CA ASP A 243 41.23 17.08 -11.58
C ASP A 243 40.03 16.95 -10.63
N LEU A 244 38.92 16.35 -11.10
CA LEU A 244 37.77 15.98 -10.26
C LEU A 244 38.15 14.93 -9.21
N GLU A 245 38.80 13.85 -9.62
CA GLU A 245 39.33 12.83 -8.70
C GLU A 245 40.28 13.45 -7.67
N ALA A 246 41.19 14.33 -8.13
CA ALA A 246 42.09 15.04 -7.23
C ALA A 246 41.33 15.98 -6.27
N ALA A 247 40.22 16.60 -6.71
CA ALA A 247 39.36 17.44 -5.87
C ALA A 247 38.61 16.60 -4.82
N HIS A 248 38.07 15.44 -5.19
CA HIS A 248 37.45 14.49 -4.27
C HIS A 248 38.43 14.07 -3.16
N ARG A 249 39.67 13.73 -3.52
CA ARG A 249 40.72 13.41 -2.53
C ARG A 249 41.04 14.56 -1.57
N ARG A 250 40.70 15.81 -1.92
CA ARG A 250 40.82 17.00 -1.06
C ARG A 250 39.51 17.37 -0.35
N GLY A 251 38.45 16.59 -0.47
CA GLY A 251 37.12 16.87 0.10
C GLY A 251 36.38 18.01 -0.60
N GLN A 252 36.73 18.31 -1.84
CA GLN A 252 36.12 19.35 -2.69
C GLN A 252 35.18 18.68 -3.71
N GLU A 253 34.20 19.43 -4.25
CA GLU A 253 33.23 18.95 -5.25
C GLU A 253 32.39 17.69 -4.83
N PRO A 254 31.91 17.58 -3.58
CA PRO A 254 31.30 16.34 -3.03
C PRO A 254 29.92 15.99 -3.62
N LYS A 255 29.50 16.69 -4.68
CA LYS A 255 28.19 16.51 -5.31
C LYS A 255 28.30 15.94 -6.73
N THR A 256 29.49 15.89 -7.32
CA THR A 256 29.69 15.60 -8.74
C THR A 256 30.37 14.24 -8.91
N LEU A 257 29.68 13.25 -9.48
CA LEU A 257 30.21 11.89 -9.64
C LEU A 257 30.72 11.26 -8.32
N ASP A 258 30.20 11.75 -7.21
CA ASP A 258 30.48 11.29 -5.86
C ASP A 258 29.24 10.60 -5.30
N PHE A 259 29.16 9.29 -5.52
CA PHE A 259 27.97 8.52 -5.20
C PHE A 259 28.22 7.63 -3.99
N THR A 260 27.30 7.68 -3.03
CA THR A 260 27.33 6.83 -1.85
C THR A 260 27.58 5.36 -2.23
N ASN A 261 26.80 4.80 -3.15
CA ASN A 261 26.81 3.36 -3.42
C ASN A 261 27.78 2.89 -4.52
N ILE A 262 28.59 3.77 -5.11
CA ILE A 262 29.58 3.42 -6.12
C ILE A 262 30.96 3.79 -5.58
N ALA A 263 31.83 2.80 -5.36
CA ALA A 263 33.17 3.08 -4.84
C ALA A 263 34.03 3.84 -5.87
N THR A 264 33.98 3.42 -7.13
CA THR A 264 34.73 4.05 -8.22
C THR A 264 33.89 4.09 -9.50
N THR A 265 33.78 5.27 -10.10
CA THR A 265 33.32 5.45 -11.47
C THR A 265 34.54 5.47 -12.38
N ALA A 266 34.69 4.42 -13.18
CA ALA A 266 35.81 4.24 -14.09
C ALA A 266 35.41 4.71 -15.48
N ILE A 267 36.12 5.70 -16.00
CA ILE A 267 35.69 6.45 -17.18
C ILE A 267 36.69 6.26 -18.30
N ASP A 268 36.26 5.54 -19.34
CA ASP A 268 36.95 5.50 -20.62
C ASP A 268 36.53 6.71 -21.46
N VAL A 269 37.47 7.63 -21.69
CA VAL A 269 37.27 8.77 -22.60
C VAL A 269 37.51 8.28 -24.02
N VAL A 270 36.48 8.37 -24.86
CA VAL A 270 36.47 7.89 -26.24
C VAL A 270 36.48 9.08 -27.20
N SER A 271 37.43 9.07 -28.15
CA SER A 271 37.53 10.01 -29.28
C SER A 271 37.90 9.20 -30.54
N ALA A 272 37.37 9.59 -31.70
CA ALA A 272 37.54 8.86 -32.96
C ALA A 272 37.33 7.33 -32.86
N ALA A 273 36.34 6.90 -32.07
CA ALA A 273 36.04 5.50 -31.74
C ALA A 273 37.19 4.71 -31.07
N ARG A 274 38.14 5.40 -30.43
CA ARG A 274 39.23 4.82 -29.65
C ARG A 274 39.20 5.35 -28.22
N VAL A 275 39.52 4.50 -27.25
CA VAL A 275 39.78 4.95 -25.88
C VAL A 275 41.10 5.73 -25.90
N VAL A 276 41.04 7.02 -25.59
CA VAL A 276 42.21 7.92 -25.56
C VAL A 276 42.73 8.16 -24.15
N ALA A 277 41.90 7.92 -23.13
CA ALA A 277 42.29 7.97 -21.73
C ALA A 277 41.36 7.11 -20.87
N HIS A 278 41.87 6.66 -19.74
CA HIS A 278 41.11 5.97 -18.69
C HIS A 278 41.31 6.72 -17.38
N VAL A 279 40.22 7.12 -16.73
CA VAL A 279 40.24 7.92 -15.50
C VAL A 279 39.32 7.31 -14.46
N ASP A 280 39.83 7.10 -13.25
CA ASP A 280 39.02 6.67 -12.11
C ASP A 280 38.62 7.87 -11.26
N VAL A 281 37.32 8.06 -11.07
CA VAL A 281 36.75 9.01 -10.11
C VAL A 281 36.16 8.21 -8.96
N SER A 282 36.82 8.27 -7.81
CA SER A 282 36.43 7.58 -6.59
C SER A 282 35.48 8.45 -5.77
N ARG A 283 34.55 7.81 -5.07
CA ARG A 283 33.71 8.51 -4.10
C ARG A 283 34.54 9.13 -2.98
N THR A 284 34.03 10.18 -2.34
CA THR A 284 34.59 10.70 -1.10
C THR A 284 34.04 9.93 0.10
N GLY A 285 34.93 9.49 0.98
CA GLY A 285 34.56 8.80 2.21
C GLY A 285 33.98 7.39 2.03
N LEU A 286 33.27 6.95 3.07
CA LEU A 286 32.63 5.64 3.14
C LEU A 286 31.13 5.78 2.91
N ASN A 287 30.48 4.76 2.35
CA ASN A 287 29.03 4.84 2.22
C ASN A 287 28.34 4.80 3.57
N GLN A 288 27.13 5.35 3.57
CA GLN A 288 26.22 5.35 4.70
C GLN A 288 26.09 3.96 5.33
N ARG A 289 26.07 2.87 4.55
CA ARG A 289 26.00 1.49 5.08
C ARG A 289 27.31 0.89 5.60
N THR A 290 28.47 1.52 5.35
CA THR A 290 29.75 1.19 6.00
C THR A 290 29.87 2.00 7.31
N LEU A 291 29.28 3.20 7.36
CA LEU A 291 29.20 4.06 8.55
C LEU A 291 28.09 3.64 9.53
N THR A 292 27.00 3.08 9.00
CA THR A 292 25.95 2.33 9.71
C THR A 292 25.80 0.97 9.04
N PRO A 293 26.60 -0.05 9.44
CA PRO A 293 26.39 -1.43 9.01
C PRO A 293 24.92 -1.78 9.17
N PRO A 294 24.27 -2.40 8.15
CA PRO A 294 22.98 -3.01 8.35
C PRO A 294 23.11 -3.94 9.54
N ILE A 295 22.33 -3.65 10.56
CA ILE A 295 22.05 -4.59 11.64
C ILE A 295 21.52 -5.83 10.94
N ASP A 296 22.30 -6.91 10.99
CA ASP A 296 21.74 -8.24 10.76
C ASP A 296 20.65 -8.42 11.85
N PRO A 297 19.39 -8.73 11.49
CA PRO A 297 18.36 -9.02 12.48
C PRO A 297 18.79 -10.11 13.49
N ASP A 298 19.78 -10.93 13.12
CA ASP A 298 20.37 -11.97 13.97
C ASP A 298 21.63 -11.50 14.77
N GLU A 299 22.12 -10.25 14.61
CA GLU A 299 23.28 -9.69 15.34
C GLU A 299 22.96 -8.53 16.31
N LEU A 300 21.70 -8.29 16.68
CA LEU A 300 21.41 -7.37 17.79
C LEU A 300 21.80 -8.01 19.13
N ALA A 301 22.58 -7.27 19.92
CA ALA A 301 22.79 -7.62 21.32
C ALA A 301 21.44 -7.58 22.09
N PRO A 302 21.17 -8.51 23.01
CA PRO A 302 19.84 -8.78 23.57
C PRO A 302 19.16 -7.66 24.38
N ASP A 303 19.76 -6.47 24.49
CA ASP A 303 19.37 -5.47 25.50
C ASP A 303 19.03 -4.08 24.92
N SER A 304 18.71 -3.96 23.61
CA SER A 304 18.39 -2.67 22.97
C SER A 304 16.89 -2.32 23.12
N PRO A 305 16.49 -1.06 23.44
CA PRO A 305 15.13 -0.74 23.92
C PRO A 305 13.98 -0.90 22.90
N GLY A 306 14.31 -1.19 21.64
CA GLY A 306 13.35 -1.63 20.61
C GLY A 306 12.62 -2.93 20.98
N GLU A 307 13.06 -3.64 22.01
CA GLU A 307 12.43 -4.86 22.50
C GLU A 307 11.18 -4.64 23.38
N ARG A 308 10.84 -3.44 23.85
CA ARG A 308 9.62 -3.23 24.66
C ARG A 308 8.34 -3.09 23.84
N GLY A 309 8.14 -4.07 22.97
CA GLY A 309 7.02 -4.29 22.05
C GLY A 309 7.32 -5.40 21.05
N ALA A 310 8.56 -5.91 21.05
CA ALA A 310 8.80 -7.31 20.77
C ALA A 310 8.30 -8.15 21.97
N PRO A 311 7.88 -9.42 21.76
CA PRO A 311 7.66 -10.33 22.88
C PRO A 311 8.94 -10.42 23.73
N ALA A 312 8.80 -10.65 25.04
CA ALA A 312 9.92 -10.82 25.95
C ALA A 312 11.01 -11.74 25.35
N ALA A 313 12.26 -11.28 25.38
CA ALA A 313 13.45 -12.09 25.10
C ALA A 313 13.52 -13.25 26.12
N GLY A 314 12.81 -14.30 25.73
CA GLY A 314 12.65 -15.60 26.34
C GLY A 314 12.00 -16.58 25.36
N ALA A 315 11.53 -16.10 24.20
CA ALA A 315 11.21 -16.91 23.04
C ALA A 315 11.69 -16.16 21.78
N ALA A 316 12.44 -16.88 20.92
CA ALA A 316 12.85 -16.47 19.59
C ALA A 316 11.74 -15.73 18.81
N PRO A 317 12.05 -14.80 17.87
CA PRO A 317 11.03 -14.09 17.11
C PRO A 317 10.03 -15.08 16.54
N ALA A 318 8.77 -14.88 16.92
CA ALA A 318 7.68 -15.76 16.54
C ALA A 318 7.64 -15.80 15.02
N ALA A 319 7.74 -17.02 14.48
CA ALA A 319 7.42 -17.36 13.09
C ALA A 319 6.29 -16.48 12.57
N ALA A 320 6.40 -15.97 11.33
CA ALA A 320 5.26 -15.38 10.63
C ALA A 320 4.04 -16.29 10.88
N PRO A 321 2.89 -15.77 11.36
CA PRO A 321 1.77 -16.63 11.71
C PRO A 321 1.38 -17.37 10.44
N GLY A 322 1.75 -18.64 10.36
CA GLY A 322 1.67 -19.37 9.09
C GLY A 322 0.25 -19.33 8.59
N ARG A 323 0.06 -18.72 7.42
CA ARG A 323 -1.24 -18.68 6.78
C ARG A 323 -1.51 -20.09 6.29
N SER A 324 -2.64 -20.64 6.69
CA SER A 324 -3.13 -21.88 6.10
C SER A 324 -3.77 -21.50 4.77
N PHE A 325 -3.22 -21.99 3.67
CA PHE A 325 -3.78 -21.88 2.33
C PHE A 325 -3.74 -23.26 1.67
N ASP A 326 -4.35 -23.39 0.50
CA ASP A 326 -4.33 -24.61 -0.31
C ASP A 326 -4.11 -24.28 -1.80
N LEU A 327 -4.25 -25.27 -2.67
CA LEU A 327 -4.02 -25.07 -4.11
C LEU A 327 -5.07 -24.16 -4.78
N THR A 328 -6.22 -23.93 -4.16
CA THR A 328 -7.27 -23.05 -4.71
C THR A 328 -6.91 -21.57 -4.63
N ASN A 329 -6.03 -21.20 -3.69
CA ASN A 329 -5.70 -19.81 -3.39
C ASN A 329 -4.19 -19.54 -3.22
N ALA A 330 -3.32 -20.43 -3.70
CA ALA A 330 -1.87 -20.24 -3.55
C ALA A 330 -1.36 -18.96 -4.25
N PHE A 331 -1.88 -18.62 -5.44
CA PHE A 331 -1.56 -17.38 -6.17
C PHE A 331 -2.45 -16.19 -5.74
N SER A 332 -2.87 -16.12 -4.48
CA SER A 332 -3.62 -14.98 -3.93
C SER A 332 -2.93 -14.38 -2.71
N ILE A 333 -3.49 -13.27 -2.21
CA ILE A 333 -3.05 -12.60 -0.96
C ILE A 333 -3.26 -13.46 0.31
N ASP A 334 -4.04 -14.54 0.21
CA ASP A 334 -4.18 -15.54 1.28
C ASP A 334 -3.07 -16.60 1.22
N GLY A 335 -2.44 -16.77 0.06
CA GLY A 335 -1.38 -17.75 -0.21
C GLY A 335 0.02 -17.15 -0.23
N TRP A 336 0.61 -17.04 -1.42
CA TRP A 336 1.98 -16.59 -1.66
C TRP A 336 2.15 -15.08 -1.76
N TYR A 337 1.05 -14.34 -1.91
CA TYR A 337 1.08 -12.88 -1.92
C TYR A 337 0.68 -12.29 -0.57
N GLY A 338 1.09 -11.06 -0.37
CA GLY A 338 0.65 -10.19 0.70
C GLY A 338 -0.01 -8.95 0.13
N ASP A 339 -0.82 -8.33 0.96
CA ASP A 339 -1.49 -7.08 0.70
C ASP A 339 -1.12 -6.14 1.86
N ALA A 340 -0.06 -5.36 1.64
CA ALA A 340 0.52 -4.45 2.61
C ALA A 340 -0.37 -3.21 2.81
N TYR A 341 -0.99 -2.72 1.73
CA TYR A 341 -1.89 -1.57 1.77
C TYR A 341 -3.34 -1.94 2.14
N THR A 342 -3.66 -3.24 2.19
CA THR A 342 -5.01 -3.79 2.44
C THR A 342 -6.06 -3.28 1.46
N ASP A 343 -5.69 -3.18 0.19
CA ASP A 343 -6.54 -2.73 -0.92
C ASP A 343 -6.92 -3.87 -1.89
N LEU A 344 -6.65 -5.13 -1.50
CA LEU A 344 -6.83 -6.35 -2.26
C LEU A 344 -5.92 -6.49 -3.48
N ILE A 345 -4.90 -5.63 -3.59
CA ILE A 345 -3.88 -5.74 -4.62
C ILE A 345 -2.70 -6.53 -4.03
N PRO A 346 -2.21 -7.58 -4.73
CA PRO A 346 -1.01 -8.30 -4.31
C PRO A 346 0.23 -7.42 -4.52
N ASP A 347 0.54 -6.57 -3.55
CA ASP A 347 1.63 -5.59 -3.54
C ASP A 347 2.92 -6.10 -2.87
N ARG A 348 2.88 -7.33 -2.36
CA ARG A 348 4.00 -7.99 -1.70
C ARG A 348 4.02 -9.47 -2.01
N THR A 349 5.21 -10.05 -2.04
CA THR A 349 5.41 -11.50 -2.01
C THR A 349 5.60 -12.00 -0.57
N ASP A 350 4.65 -12.77 -0.06
CA ASP A 350 4.69 -13.45 1.25
C ASP A 350 5.17 -14.91 1.10
N THR A 351 6.11 -15.13 0.17
CA THR A 351 6.73 -16.43 -0.08
C THR A 351 8.21 -16.27 -0.42
N ALA A 352 8.97 -17.35 -0.27
CA ALA A 352 10.31 -17.50 -0.82
C ALA A 352 10.42 -18.85 -1.54
N ILE A 353 11.24 -18.90 -2.59
CA ILE A 353 11.57 -20.16 -3.26
C ILE A 353 12.85 -20.71 -2.63
N VAL A 354 12.77 -21.93 -2.12
CA VAL A 354 13.91 -22.65 -1.55
C VAL A 354 14.33 -23.75 -2.53
N LEU A 355 15.55 -23.63 -3.04
CA LEU A 355 16.10 -24.57 -4.02
C LEU A 355 16.73 -25.78 -3.31
N GLY A 356 16.56 -26.96 -3.93
CA GLY A 356 17.31 -28.17 -3.63
C GLY A 356 18.65 -28.17 -4.35
N SER A 357 18.90 -29.19 -5.18
CA SER A 357 20.12 -29.28 -5.99
C SER A 357 19.99 -28.53 -7.31
N ALA A 358 21.10 -28.26 -7.98
CA ALA A 358 21.08 -27.63 -9.30
C ALA A 358 20.42 -28.52 -10.37
N ASP A 359 20.48 -29.85 -10.21
CA ASP A 359 20.01 -30.81 -11.21
C ASP A 359 18.47 -30.83 -11.34
N ASP A 360 17.75 -30.53 -10.27
CA ASP A 360 16.29 -30.63 -10.21
C ASP A 360 15.57 -29.31 -9.85
N SER A 361 16.30 -28.20 -9.68
CA SER A 361 15.72 -26.92 -9.26
C SER A 361 15.52 -25.90 -10.39
N LEU A 362 15.89 -26.19 -11.65
CA LEU A 362 15.80 -25.20 -12.74
C LEU A 362 14.36 -24.71 -12.98
N GLY A 363 13.37 -25.59 -12.85
CA GLY A 363 11.94 -25.26 -12.97
C GLY A 363 11.45 -24.21 -11.97
N ALA A 364 12.19 -23.98 -10.87
CA ALA A 364 11.94 -22.88 -9.94
C ALA A 364 11.87 -21.52 -10.64
N ALA A 365 12.65 -21.32 -11.70
CA ALA A 365 12.63 -20.07 -12.45
C ALA A 365 11.29 -19.82 -13.15
N HIS A 366 10.54 -20.86 -13.53
CA HIS A 366 9.21 -20.71 -14.12
C HIS A 366 8.19 -20.28 -13.07
N ILE A 367 8.27 -20.86 -11.87
CA ILE A 367 7.46 -20.46 -10.72
C ILE A 367 7.76 -19.00 -10.37
N ALA A 368 9.03 -18.64 -10.29
CA ALA A 368 9.48 -17.28 -9.99
C ALA A 368 8.97 -16.25 -11.01
N ALA A 369 9.05 -16.57 -12.31
CA ALA A 369 8.49 -15.73 -13.37
C ALA A 369 6.99 -15.53 -13.21
N ARG A 370 6.24 -16.58 -12.88
CA ARG A 370 4.80 -16.44 -12.64
C ARG A 370 4.52 -15.64 -11.37
N LEU A 371 5.31 -15.83 -10.31
CA LEU A 371 5.19 -15.07 -9.08
C LEU A 371 5.37 -13.57 -9.32
N GLY A 372 6.37 -13.18 -10.11
CA GLY A 372 6.58 -11.79 -10.52
C GLY A 372 5.43 -11.23 -11.34
N LEU A 373 4.87 -12.02 -12.26
CA LEU A 373 3.81 -11.59 -13.16
C LEU A 373 2.50 -11.20 -12.45
N GLU A 374 2.10 -11.91 -11.40
CA GLU A 374 0.80 -11.68 -10.75
C GLU A 374 0.87 -10.72 -9.55
N THR A 375 1.97 -9.99 -9.35
CA THR A 375 2.13 -9.04 -8.25
C THR A 375 2.44 -7.62 -8.72
N THR A 376 1.92 -6.62 -8.01
CA THR A 376 2.28 -5.21 -8.20
C THR A 376 3.47 -4.78 -7.34
N GLY A 377 3.93 -5.63 -6.42
CA GLY A 377 5.16 -5.40 -5.67
C GLY A 377 5.88 -6.69 -5.25
N ILE A 378 7.17 -6.75 -5.57
CA ILE A 378 8.02 -7.92 -5.33
C ILE A 378 9.22 -7.57 -4.46
N THR A 379 9.61 -8.48 -3.57
CA THR A 379 10.87 -8.39 -2.84
C THR A 379 11.89 -9.35 -3.47
N LEU A 380 13.01 -8.79 -3.95
CA LEU A 380 14.13 -9.55 -4.49
C LEU A 380 15.38 -9.40 -3.58
N PRO A 381 16.19 -10.45 -3.40
CA PRO A 381 16.03 -11.80 -3.99
C PRO A 381 14.88 -12.59 -3.36
N LEU A 382 14.11 -13.28 -4.22
CA LEU A 382 12.98 -14.15 -3.86
C LEU A 382 13.44 -15.58 -3.53
N THR A 383 14.66 -15.93 -3.95
CA THR A 383 15.17 -17.31 -3.93
C THR A 383 16.32 -17.46 -2.95
N ARG A 384 16.42 -18.64 -2.33
CA ARG A 384 17.53 -19.07 -1.47
C ARG A 384 17.79 -20.56 -1.67
N VAL A 385 18.98 -21.03 -1.32
CA VAL A 385 19.29 -22.47 -1.27
C VAL A 385 18.91 -23.06 0.09
N ALA A 386 18.48 -24.32 0.12
CA ALA A 386 18.04 -25.01 1.33
C ALA A 386 19.06 -24.93 2.48
N ASP A 387 20.35 -25.07 2.19
CA ASP A 387 21.43 -25.01 3.20
C ASP A 387 21.58 -23.65 3.88
N LYS A 388 21.10 -22.57 3.24
CA LYS A 388 21.10 -21.22 3.83
C LYS A 388 19.87 -20.99 4.72
N VAL A 389 18.88 -21.89 4.73
CA VAL A 389 17.67 -21.78 5.56
C VAL A 389 17.91 -22.41 6.92
N ARG A 390 18.36 -21.60 7.89
CA ARG A 390 18.66 -22.07 9.25
C ARG A 390 17.41 -22.32 10.10
N THR A 391 16.36 -21.54 9.89
CA THR A 391 15.11 -21.61 10.68
C THR A 391 13.90 -21.71 9.76
N PRO A 392 13.58 -22.92 9.24
CA PRO A 392 12.47 -23.14 8.30
C PRO A 392 11.11 -22.68 8.84
N GLU A 393 10.94 -22.68 10.17
CA GLU A 393 9.73 -22.21 10.84
C GLU A 393 9.48 -20.71 10.66
N ARG A 394 10.51 -19.93 10.32
CA ARG A 394 10.41 -18.48 10.04
C ARG A 394 10.25 -18.14 8.57
N GLU A 395 10.44 -19.11 7.68
CA GLU A 395 10.26 -18.84 6.25
C GLU A 395 8.76 -18.63 5.95
N PRO A 396 8.39 -17.48 5.36
CA PRO A 396 7.01 -17.21 5.01
C PRO A 396 6.63 -18.13 3.85
N ASN A 397 5.67 -19.03 4.10
CA ASN A 397 5.04 -19.90 3.12
C ASN A 397 5.96 -20.43 2.00
N PRO A 398 7.07 -21.14 2.32
CA PRO A 398 8.12 -21.40 1.34
C PRO A 398 7.70 -22.39 0.26
N ILE A 399 8.09 -22.12 -0.98
CA ILE A 399 7.99 -23.05 -2.10
C ILE A 399 9.31 -23.83 -2.18
N LEU A 400 9.27 -25.09 -1.79
CA LEU A 400 10.39 -26.00 -1.78
C LEU A 400 10.47 -26.73 -3.12
N VAL A 401 11.50 -26.46 -3.91
CA VAL A 401 11.68 -27.05 -5.24
C VAL A 401 12.80 -28.09 -5.19
N GLY A 402 12.54 -29.26 -5.76
CA GLY A 402 13.49 -30.36 -5.86
C GLY A 402 13.25 -31.48 -4.85
N ARG A 403 13.45 -32.73 -5.27
CA ARG A 403 13.37 -33.90 -4.39
C ARG A 403 14.54 -33.92 -3.41
N SER A 404 15.72 -33.48 -3.85
CA SER A 404 16.93 -33.40 -3.03
C SER A 404 16.96 -32.19 -2.08
N ASN A 405 15.87 -31.43 -2.00
CA ASN A 405 15.77 -30.31 -1.08
C ASN A 405 15.69 -30.85 0.35
N ALA A 406 16.63 -30.47 1.21
CA ALA A 406 16.71 -30.96 2.59
C ALA A 406 15.41 -30.75 3.40
N LEU A 407 14.64 -29.70 3.09
CA LEU A 407 13.35 -29.43 3.71
C LEU A 407 12.25 -30.36 3.18
N VAL A 408 12.28 -30.72 1.89
CA VAL A 408 11.38 -31.71 1.29
C VAL A 408 11.66 -33.09 1.87
N GLU A 409 12.93 -33.51 1.93
CA GLU A 409 13.33 -34.79 2.55
C GLU A 409 12.87 -34.88 4.01
N ARG A 410 12.99 -33.79 4.77
CA ARG A 410 12.51 -33.70 6.15
C ARG A 410 10.99 -33.92 6.22
N LEU A 411 10.21 -33.28 5.34
CA LEU A 411 8.75 -33.44 5.29
C LEU A 411 8.31 -34.84 4.87
N ALA A 412 9.01 -35.44 3.91
CA ALA A 412 8.76 -36.82 3.47
C ALA A 412 9.05 -37.81 4.61
N LYS A 413 10.19 -37.66 5.31
CA LYS A 413 10.57 -38.52 6.43
C LYS A 413 9.57 -38.53 7.59
N ILE A 414 8.88 -37.41 7.82
CA ILE A 414 7.82 -37.30 8.85
C ILE A 414 6.42 -37.59 8.30
N GLY A 415 6.31 -38.07 7.06
CA GLY A 415 5.04 -38.46 6.42
C GLY A 415 4.10 -37.29 6.08
N LYS A 416 4.62 -36.05 6.01
CA LYS A 416 3.83 -34.86 5.64
C LYS A 416 3.89 -34.54 4.14
N ALA A 417 4.92 -34.99 3.44
CA ALA A 417 5.02 -34.94 1.98
C ALA A 417 5.00 -36.36 1.42
N HIS A 418 4.25 -36.59 0.33
CA HIS A 418 4.07 -37.91 -0.27
C HIS A 418 4.72 -37.97 -1.65
N LEU A 419 5.89 -38.62 -1.74
CA LEU A 419 6.70 -38.68 -2.95
C LEU A 419 7.03 -40.11 -3.41
N ASP A 420 6.58 -41.12 -2.67
CA ASP A 420 7.00 -42.51 -2.85
C ASP A 420 6.20 -43.23 -3.95
N ASP A 421 4.99 -42.75 -4.24
CA ASP A 421 4.10 -43.32 -5.26
C ASP A 421 4.36 -42.76 -6.68
N LEU A 422 5.37 -41.89 -6.85
CA LEU A 422 5.68 -41.24 -8.12
C LEU A 422 6.53 -42.14 -9.03
N HIS A 423 6.13 -42.27 -10.29
CA HIS A 423 6.91 -42.91 -11.34
C HIS A 423 7.90 -41.95 -12.02
N PRO A 424 8.93 -42.44 -12.75
CA PRO A 424 9.83 -41.58 -13.52
C PRO A 424 9.07 -40.62 -14.46
N GLY A 425 9.48 -39.35 -14.48
CA GLY A 425 8.78 -38.28 -15.19
C GLY A 425 7.50 -37.76 -14.50
N GLU A 426 7.03 -38.36 -13.41
CA GLU A 426 5.92 -37.84 -12.61
C GLU A 426 6.41 -36.87 -11.53
N GLY A 427 5.59 -35.84 -11.30
CA GLY A 427 5.83 -34.82 -10.29
C GLY A 427 4.57 -34.44 -9.56
N VAL A 428 4.75 -33.87 -8.37
CA VAL A 428 3.66 -33.44 -7.49
C VAL A 428 3.83 -31.97 -7.08
N VAL A 429 2.70 -31.29 -6.97
CA VAL A 429 2.58 -29.99 -6.31
C VAL A 429 1.71 -30.20 -5.08
N GLN A 430 2.30 -30.17 -3.89
CA GLN A 430 1.62 -30.46 -2.65
C GLN A 430 1.70 -29.27 -1.69
N VAL A 431 0.56 -28.76 -1.24
CA VAL A 431 0.52 -27.83 -0.10
C VAL A 431 0.57 -28.65 1.18
N VAL A 432 1.52 -28.32 2.05
CA VAL A 432 1.77 -28.98 3.33
C VAL A 432 1.49 -27.99 4.45
N PRO A 433 0.26 -27.96 5.00
CA PRO A 433 -0.07 -27.10 6.14
C PRO A 433 0.79 -27.47 7.35
N LYS A 434 1.20 -26.48 8.14
CA LYS A 434 2.03 -26.69 9.33
C LYS A 434 3.28 -27.53 9.03
N ALA A 435 3.91 -27.28 7.89
CA ALA A 435 5.12 -27.97 7.44
C ALA A 435 6.23 -27.85 8.50
N PHE A 436 6.53 -26.61 8.91
CA PHE A 436 7.53 -26.29 9.93
C PHE A 436 6.88 -25.39 10.99
N GLY A 437 6.31 -26.00 12.04
CA GLY A 437 5.54 -25.26 13.03
C GLY A 437 4.20 -24.78 12.47
N ASN A 438 4.00 -23.46 12.39
CA ASN A 438 2.77 -22.89 11.83
C ASN A 438 2.84 -22.66 10.31
N ALA A 439 4.04 -22.57 9.72
CA ALA A 439 4.21 -22.24 8.31
C ALA A 439 3.62 -23.31 7.37
N THR A 440 2.98 -22.89 6.29
CA THR A 440 2.49 -23.78 5.23
C THR A 440 3.53 -23.81 4.11
N ALA A 441 4.08 -24.97 3.78
CA ALA A 441 5.04 -25.07 2.67
C ALA A 441 4.34 -25.57 1.40
N THR A 442 4.90 -25.26 0.24
CA THR A 442 4.53 -25.92 -1.01
C THR A 442 5.70 -26.79 -1.46
N VAL A 443 5.47 -28.08 -1.61
CA VAL A 443 6.44 -29.03 -2.17
C VAL A 443 6.22 -29.13 -3.67
N VAL A 444 7.27 -28.90 -4.43
CA VAL A 444 7.33 -29.11 -5.88
C VAL A 444 8.49 -30.05 -6.17
N ALA A 445 8.17 -31.33 -6.37
CA ALA A 445 9.17 -32.38 -6.52
C ALA A 445 8.65 -33.51 -7.42
N GLY A 446 9.55 -34.23 -8.08
CA GLY A 446 9.24 -35.43 -8.83
C GLY A 446 10.04 -36.65 -8.41
N ALA A 447 9.80 -37.77 -9.11
CA ALA A 447 10.64 -38.96 -8.98
C ALA A 447 12.06 -38.73 -9.50
N ASP A 448 12.21 -37.86 -10.49
CA ASP A 448 13.46 -37.44 -11.13
C ASP A 448 13.39 -35.95 -11.53
N ALA A 449 14.47 -35.43 -12.13
CA ALA A 449 14.54 -34.04 -12.59
C ALA A 449 13.45 -33.68 -13.62
N ALA A 450 13.05 -34.64 -14.47
CA ALA A 450 11.99 -34.42 -15.46
C ALA A 450 10.61 -34.30 -14.79
N GLY A 451 10.35 -35.11 -13.76
CA GLY A 451 9.15 -35.02 -12.93
C GLY A 451 9.07 -33.71 -12.15
N THR A 452 10.17 -33.26 -11.55
CA THR A 452 10.21 -31.96 -10.86
C THR A 452 9.95 -30.82 -11.85
N GLU A 453 10.55 -30.87 -13.04
CA GLU A 453 10.27 -29.90 -14.11
C GLU A 453 8.81 -29.93 -14.55
N ALA A 454 8.20 -31.12 -14.69
CA ALA A 454 6.79 -31.26 -15.04
C ALA A 454 5.86 -30.63 -13.99
N ALA A 455 6.15 -30.84 -12.69
CA ALA A 455 5.40 -30.23 -11.59
C ALA A 455 5.57 -28.71 -11.54
N ALA A 456 6.81 -28.21 -11.66
CA ALA A 456 7.10 -26.78 -11.70
C ALA A 456 6.44 -26.10 -12.90
N SER A 457 6.48 -26.72 -14.08
CA SER A 457 5.82 -26.24 -15.29
C SER A 457 4.29 -26.28 -15.17
N TYR A 458 3.70 -27.31 -14.56
CA TYR A 458 2.25 -27.33 -14.29
C TYR A 458 1.86 -26.15 -13.38
N LEU A 459 2.59 -25.97 -12.28
CA LEU A 459 2.33 -24.92 -11.31
C LEU A 459 2.45 -23.53 -11.94
N ALA A 460 3.49 -23.30 -12.76
CA ALA A 460 3.76 -22.00 -13.37
C ALA A 460 2.85 -21.66 -14.57
N ARG A 461 2.34 -22.67 -15.30
CA ARG A 461 1.61 -22.46 -16.57
C ARG A 461 0.11 -22.68 -16.49
N ARG A 462 -0.37 -23.56 -15.60
CA ARG A 462 -1.75 -24.05 -15.61
C ARG A 462 -2.56 -23.64 -14.39
N MET A 463 -1.98 -23.74 -13.19
CA MET A 463 -2.70 -23.40 -11.96
C MET A 463 -3.19 -21.93 -12.01
N PRO A 464 -4.43 -21.61 -11.60
CA PRO A 464 -5.42 -22.40 -10.84
C PRO A 464 -6.35 -23.29 -11.68
N TYR A 465 -6.17 -23.35 -13.00
CA TYR A 465 -6.96 -24.23 -13.85
C TYR A 465 -6.56 -25.69 -13.66
N ILE A 466 -7.53 -26.60 -13.78
CA ILE A 466 -7.27 -28.04 -13.68
C ILE A 466 -6.40 -28.51 -14.86
N TRP A 467 -6.64 -27.96 -16.06
CA TRP A 467 -5.87 -28.34 -17.24
C TRP A 467 -5.73 -27.22 -18.27
N ASP A 468 -6.85 -26.82 -18.88
CA ASP A 468 -6.85 -25.82 -19.94
C ASP A 468 -6.78 -24.41 -19.33
N ASN A 469 -5.75 -23.66 -19.71
CA ASN A 469 -5.59 -22.26 -19.35
C ASN A 469 -6.35 -21.38 -20.36
N ALA A 470 -7.67 -21.34 -20.21
CA ALA A 470 -8.55 -20.53 -21.06
C ALA A 470 -9.70 -19.95 -20.23
N ARG A 471 -10.19 -18.77 -20.64
CA ARG A 471 -11.31 -18.08 -19.97
C ARG A 471 -12.53 -19.00 -19.87
N GLY A 472 -13.09 -19.14 -18.67
CA GLY A 472 -14.26 -19.99 -18.40
C GLY A 472 -13.93 -21.46 -18.16
N SER A 473 -12.67 -21.87 -18.25
CA SER A 473 -12.23 -23.22 -17.88
C SER A 473 -12.34 -23.43 -16.37
N THR A 474 -12.60 -24.67 -15.95
CA THR A 474 -12.79 -25.03 -14.55
C THR A 474 -11.53 -24.81 -13.73
N THR A 475 -11.67 -24.06 -12.63
CA THR A 475 -10.60 -23.86 -11.65
C THR A 475 -10.76 -24.81 -10.45
N LEU A 476 -9.68 -24.98 -9.68
CA LEU A 476 -9.74 -25.67 -8.40
C LEU A 476 -10.69 -24.98 -7.41
N ALA A 477 -10.78 -23.65 -7.45
CA ALA A 477 -11.68 -22.87 -6.60
C ALA A 477 -13.16 -23.06 -6.95
N ASP A 478 -13.51 -23.20 -8.23
CA ASP A 478 -14.89 -23.48 -8.66
C ASP A 478 -15.37 -24.81 -8.10
N ALA A 479 -14.54 -25.84 -8.21
CA ALA A 479 -14.82 -27.17 -7.67
C ALA A 479 -15.03 -27.11 -6.15
N ALA A 480 -14.13 -26.42 -5.42
CA ALA A 480 -14.24 -26.27 -3.98
C ALA A 480 -15.49 -25.45 -3.55
N LEU A 481 -15.76 -24.34 -4.23
CA LEU A 481 -16.86 -23.43 -3.91
C LEU A 481 -18.23 -24.10 -4.11
N GLN A 482 -18.42 -24.84 -5.20
CA GLN A 482 -19.68 -25.52 -5.47
C GLN A 482 -19.99 -26.58 -4.40
N VAL A 483 -18.99 -27.38 -4.02
CA VAL A 483 -19.13 -28.38 -2.96
C VAL A 483 -19.43 -27.71 -1.62
N ASN A 484 -18.69 -26.65 -1.25
CA ASN A 484 -18.89 -25.98 0.03
C ASN A 484 -20.24 -25.27 0.15
N ARG A 485 -20.69 -24.54 -0.88
CA ARG A 485 -21.98 -23.81 -0.84
C ARG A 485 -23.16 -24.76 -0.71
N PHE A 486 -23.08 -25.92 -1.35
CA PHE A 486 -24.09 -26.97 -1.22
C PHE A 486 -24.14 -27.49 0.22
N LEU A 487 -22.99 -27.92 0.76
CA LEU A 487 -22.92 -28.52 2.10
C LEU A 487 -23.26 -27.52 3.23
N GLN A 488 -22.98 -26.23 3.06
CA GLN A 488 -23.29 -25.19 4.05
C GLN A 488 -24.71 -24.61 3.96
N ALA A 489 -25.59 -25.17 3.12
CA ALA A 489 -26.91 -24.59 2.83
C ALA A 489 -26.87 -23.08 2.50
N ARG A 490 -25.88 -22.70 1.69
CA ARG A 490 -25.78 -21.37 1.06
C ARG A 490 -26.37 -21.35 -0.35
N THR A 491 -27.15 -22.37 -0.68
CA THR A 491 -27.89 -22.47 -1.92
C THR A 491 -29.31 -22.88 -1.58
N ALA A 492 -30.28 -22.49 -2.40
CA ALA A 492 -31.66 -22.95 -2.25
C ALA A 492 -31.75 -24.49 -2.21
N ALA A 493 -30.94 -25.19 -3.02
CA ALA A 493 -30.89 -26.66 -3.02
C ALA A 493 -30.35 -27.23 -1.71
N GLY A 494 -29.25 -26.67 -1.17
CA GLY A 494 -28.72 -27.08 0.12
C GLY A 494 -29.67 -26.78 1.28
N GLN A 495 -30.33 -25.60 1.28
CA GLN A 495 -31.33 -25.21 2.28
C GLN A 495 -32.55 -26.12 2.22
N ALA A 496 -33.11 -26.36 1.03
CA ALA A 496 -34.25 -27.26 0.87
C ALA A 496 -33.93 -28.68 1.32
N SER A 497 -32.74 -29.21 0.97
CA SER A 497 -32.30 -30.53 1.41
C SER A 497 -32.19 -30.65 2.92
N GLN A 498 -31.64 -29.62 3.59
CA GLN A 498 -31.53 -29.62 5.06
C GLN A 498 -32.87 -29.37 5.74
N ILE A 499 -33.73 -28.53 5.16
CA ILE A 499 -35.10 -28.30 5.66
C ILE A 499 -35.89 -29.60 5.61
N ASP A 500 -35.80 -30.36 4.52
CA ASP A 500 -36.49 -31.63 4.39
C ASP A 500 -36.01 -32.64 5.45
N ALA A 501 -34.69 -32.72 5.69
CA ALA A 501 -34.12 -33.57 6.74
C ALA A 501 -34.57 -33.16 8.16
N GLU A 502 -34.57 -31.86 8.47
CA GLU A 502 -35.04 -31.36 9.78
C GLU A 502 -36.55 -31.53 9.96
N LEU A 503 -37.34 -31.41 8.88
CA LEU A 503 -38.77 -31.69 8.92
C LEU A 503 -39.05 -33.15 9.26
N ASP A 504 -38.26 -34.10 8.76
CA ASP A 504 -38.42 -35.51 9.12
C ASP A 504 -38.22 -35.74 10.63
N VAL A 505 -37.22 -35.10 11.23
CA VAL A 505 -37.00 -35.14 12.69
C VAL A 505 -38.19 -34.52 13.44
N LEU A 506 -38.64 -33.33 13.02
CA LEU A 506 -39.76 -32.63 13.66
C LEU A 506 -41.07 -33.41 13.55
N ILE A 507 -41.37 -33.97 12.38
CA ILE A 507 -42.55 -34.81 12.14
C ILE A 507 -42.52 -36.04 13.05
N ALA A 508 -41.36 -36.68 13.18
CA ALA A 508 -41.20 -37.83 14.06
C ALA A 508 -41.45 -37.47 15.54
N ASP A 509 -40.92 -36.33 16.02
CA ASP A 509 -41.12 -35.84 17.40
C ASP A 509 -42.58 -35.49 17.73
N MET A 510 -43.38 -35.18 16.70
CA MET A 510 -44.78 -34.78 16.82
C MET A 510 -45.77 -35.92 16.62
N LYS A 511 -45.28 -37.11 16.25
CA LYS A 511 -46.11 -38.29 16.08
C LYS A 511 -46.89 -38.54 17.37
N ASP A 512 -48.21 -38.67 17.23
CA ASP A 512 -49.20 -38.88 18.31
C ASP A 512 -49.61 -37.66 19.16
N ARG A 513 -49.15 -36.44 18.82
CA ARG A 513 -49.61 -35.19 19.48
C ARG A 513 -50.85 -34.61 18.80
N THR A 514 -51.78 -34.05 19.59
CA THR A 514 -52.95 -33.31 19.06
C THR A 514 -52.72 -31.81 19.20
N LEU A 515 -52.68 -31.09 18.07
CA LEU A 515 -52.27 -29.69 18.00
C LEU A 515 -53.44 -28.75 17.68
N ASP A 516 -53.51 -27.61 18.35
CA ASP A 516 -54.46 -26.51 18.09
C ASP A 516 -53.91 -25.51 17.06
N SER A 517 -52.59 -25.30 17.03
CA SER A 517 -51.90 -24.47 16.02
C SER A 517 -50.51 -25.00 15.69
N PHE A 518 -50.05 -24.74 14.46
CA PHE A 518 -48.73 -25.12 13.97
C PHE A 518 -48.18 -24.07 13.00
N ASP A 519 -47.26 -23.23 13.46
CA ASP A 519 -46.68 -22.15 12.67
C ASP A 519 -45.21 -22.45 12.39
N VAL A 520 -44.80 -22.38 11.12
CA VAL A 520 -43.43 -22.62 10.67
C VAL A 520 -42.90 -21.35 10.01
N LYS A 521 -41.83 -20.80 10.56
CA LYS A 521 -41.05 -19.73 9.94
C LYS A 521 -39.77 -20.31 9.38
N LEU A 522 -39.61 -20.18 8.06
CA LEU A 522 -38.43 -20.60 7.31
C LEU A 522 -37.56 -19.36 7.09
N PHE A 523 -36.48 -19.21 7.83
CA PHE A 523 -35.49 -18.19 7.54
C PHE A 523 -34.55 -18.76 6.47
N VAL A 524 -34.62 -18.21 5.26
CA VAL A 524 -33.93 -18.71 4.07
C VAL A 524 -33.23 -17.57 3.32
N GLU A 525 -32.39 -17.89 2.33
CA GLU A 525 -31.65 -16.88 1.54
C GLU A 525 -32.58 -15.79 0.99
N ARG A 526 -33.73 -16.21 0.46
CA ARG A 526 -34.80 -15.34 -0.01
C ARG A 526 -36.13 -16.00 0.29
N ALA A 527 -37.13 -15.22 0.70
CA ALA A 527 -38.49 -15.71 0.82
C ALA A 527 -38.94 -16.38 -0.49
N ASP A 528 -39.45 -17.60 -0.39
CA ASP A 528 -39.85 -18.46 -1.51
C ASP A 528 -41.21 -19.11 -1.23
N PRO A 529 -42.29 -18.61 -1.86
CA PRO A 529 -43.62 -19.21 -1.74
C PRO A 529 -43.69 -20.67 -2.22
N ALA A 530 -42.83 -21.11 -3.14
CA ALA A 530 -42.81 -22.49 -3.59
C ALA A 530 -42.29 -23.44 -2.51
N LEU A 531 -41.29 -22.99 -1.73
CA LEU A 531 -40.81 -23.70 -0.56
C LEU A 531 -41.87 -23.75 0.55
N GLU A 532 -42.61 -22.65 0.77
CA GLU A 532 -43.74 -22.63 1.71
C GLU A 532 -44.78 -23.70 1.34
N GLN A 533 -45.20 -23.75 0.06
CA GLN A 533 -46.14 -24.74 -0.44
C GLN A 533 -45.61 -26.18 -0.31
N TYR A 534 -44.33 -26.39 -0.59
CA TYR A 534 -43.68 -27.69 -0.42
C TYR A 534 -43.78 -28.19 1.04
N VAL A 535 -43.42 -27.33 2.00
CA VAL A 535 -43.45 -27.67 3.43
C VAL A 535 -44.87 -27.93 3.91
N VAL A 536 -45.85 -27.11 3.51
CA VAL A 536 -47.28 -27.36 3.80
C VAL A 536 -47.69 -28.75 3.29
N GLY A 537 -47.39 -29.07 2.03
CA GLY A 537 -47.72 -30.36 1.44
C GLY A 537 -47.02 -31.54 2.12
N ARG A 538 -45.76 -31.36 2.57
CA ARG A 538 -44.99 -32.38 3.30
C ARG A 538 -45.62 -32.68 4.66
N LEU A 539 -45.98 -31.66 5.42
CA LEU A 539 -46.63 -31.80 6.74
C LEU A 539 -48.00 -32.49 6.63
N GLN A 540 -48.79 -32.15 5.60
CA GLN A 540 -50.08 -32.81 5.33
C GLN A 540 -49.90 -34.30 5.03
N ARG A 541 -48.95 -34.66 4.15
CA ARG A 541 -48.64 -36.07 3.83
C ARG A 541 -48.16 -36.86 5.04
N ALA A 542 -47.49 -36.18 5.98
CA ALA A 542 -47.03 -36.76 7.24
C ALA A 542 -48.14 -36.94 8.30
N GLY A 543 -49.37 -36.47 8.03
CA GLY A 543 -50.53 -36.67 8.90
C GLY A 543 -50.79 -35.55 9.92
N VAL A 544 -50.16 -34.37 9.77
CA VAL A 544 -50.47 -33.18 10.57
C VAL A 544 -51.83 -32.63 10.12
N LYS A 545 -52.88 -32.82 10.94
CA LYS A 545 -54.28 -32.49 10.59
C LYS A 545 -54.66 -31.02 10.81
N THR A 546 -53.87 -30.29 11.60
CA THR A 546 -54.09 -28.88 11.94
C THR A 546 -53.57 -28.00 10.80
N PRO A 547 -54.30 -26.96 10.36
CA PRO A 547 -53.82 -26.02 9.34
C PRO A 547 -52.50 -25.39 9.81
N ALA A 548 -51.43 -25.58 9.03
CA ALA A 548 -50.13 -25.02 9.32
C ALA A 548 -49.92 -23.70 8.59
N THR A 549 -49.50 -22.65 9.29
CA THR A 549 -49.05 -21.41 8.66
C THR A 549 -47.56 -21.53 8.38
N VAL A 550 -47.16 -21.58 7.12
CA VAL A 550 -45.74 -21.58 6.74
C VAL A 550 -45.41 -20.22 6.12
N THR A 551 -44.36 -19.58 6.61
CA THR A 551 -43.88 -18.31 6.07
C THR A 551 -42.39 -18.36 5.88
N SER A 552 -41.92 -17.98 4.71
CA SER A 552 -40.50 -17.80 4.44
C SER A 552 -40.10 -16.33 4.64
N ILE A 553 -38.95 -16.12 5.26
CA ILE A 553 -38.40 -14.80 5.61
C ILE A 553 -36.98 -14.76 5.07
N GLY A 554 -36.61 -13.67 4.38
CA GLY A 554 -35.23 -13.46 3.96
C GLY A 554 -34.35 -13.27 5.18
N ILE A 555 -33.27 -14.04 5.32
CA ILE A 555 -32.37 -13.90 6.47
C ILE A 555 -31.82 -12.47 6.60
N THR A 556 -31.69 -11.74 5.49
CA THR A 556 -31.23 -10.36 5.42
C THR A 556 -32.32 -9.30 5.59
N ASP A 557 -33.60 -9.66 5.80
CA ASP A 557 -34.68 -8.67 5.98
C ASP A 557 -34.39 -7.77 7.21
N PRO A 558 -34.72 -6.45 7.16
CA PRO A 558 -34.31 -5.52 8.20
C PRO A 558 -35.10 -5.71 9.49
N VAL A 559 -34.41 -5.65 10.63
CA VAL A 559 -35.02 -5.61 11.96
C VAL A 559 -34.40 -4.47 12.77
N THR A 560 -35.20 -3.45 13.13
CA THR A 560 -34.75 -2.35 13.99
C THR A 560 -34.22 -2.91 15.31
N VAL A 561 -32.97 -2.61 15.61
CA VAL A 561 -32.33 -2.93 16.90
C VAL A 561 -32.48 -1.74 17.83
N PHE A 562 -32.21 -0.53 17.34
CA PHE A 562 -32.54 0.70 18.05
C PHE A 562 -32.70 1.93 17.15
N ASP A 563 -33.42 2.89 17.71
CA ASP A 563 -33.42 4.28 17.28
C ASP A 563 -32.89 5.17 18.42
N ASP A 564 -32.27 6.29 18.06
CA ASP A 564 -31.75 7.29 18.99
C ASP A 564 -31.96 8.70 18.41
N THR A 565 -32.25 9.68 19.28
CA THR A 565 -32.40 11.08 18.89
C THR A 565 -31.78 11.98 19.94
N MET A 566 -30.92 12.88 19.50
CA MET A 566 -30.21 13.85 20.35
C MET A 566 -30.51 15.27 19.88
N HIS A 567 -30.90 16.14 20.82
CA HIS A 567 -30.85 17.58 20.62
C HIS A 567 -29.53 18.09 21.17
N VAL A 568 -28.67 18.62 20.29
CA VAL A 568 -27.32 19.06 20.64
C VAL A 568 -27.44 20.39 21.39
N PRO A 569 -26.96 20.49 22.65
CA PRO A 569 -26.89 21.78 23.33
C PRO A 569 -26.07 22.75 22.46
N TRP A 570 -26.51 24.00 22.33
CA TRP A 570 -25.91 24.96 21.40
C TRP A 570 -24.78 25.76 22.07
N GLU A 571 -23.60 25.82 21.44
CA GLU A 571 -22.43 26.49 22.01
C GLU A 571 -22.58 28.02 22.18
N VAL A 572 -23.41 28.65 21.35
CA VAL A 572 -23.69 30.09 21.44
C VAL A 572 -24.50 30.43 22.70
N ASP A 573 -25.42 29.56 23.12
CA ASP A 573 -26.16 29.74 24.38
C ASP A 573 -25.22 29.68 25.59
N ASP A 574 -24.23 28.78 25.56
CA ASP A 574 -23.18 28.69 26.56
C ASP A 574 -22.31 29.95 26.59
N PHE A 575 -21.92 30.47 25.42
CA PHE A 575 -21.22 31.74 25.31
C PHE A 575 -22.01 32.88 25.97
N TRP A 576 -23.27 33.07 25.61
CA TRP A 576 -24.08 34.16 26.17
C TRP A 576 -24.26 34.03 27.68
N THR A 577 -24.46 32.81 28.17
CA THR A 577 -24.57 32.53 29.61
C THR A 577 -23.29 32.93 30.34
N LYS A 578 -22.11 32.53 29.83
CA LYS A 578 -20.81 32.85 30.44
C LYS A 578 -20.45 34.32 30.32
N PHE A 579 -20.71 34.94 29.17
CA PHE A 579 -20.46 36.35 28.93
C PHE A 579 -21.29 37.24 29.88
N ARG A 580 -22.60 36.98 30.00
CA ARG A 580 -23.49 37.79 30.84
C ARG A 580 -23.26 37.61 32.33
N SER A 581 -22.82 36.43 32.77
CA SER A 581 -22.55 36.15 34.19
C SER A 581 -21.12 36.52 34.62
N GLY A 582 -20.13 36.34 33.76
CA GLY A 582 -18.71 36.53 34.09
C GLY A 582 -18.13 37.87 33.67
N VAL A 583 -18.55 38.44 32.53
CA VAL A 583 -17.93 39.64 31.95
C VAL A 583 -18.73 40.90 32.27
N LEU A 584 -20.02 40.94 31.88
CA LEU A 584 -20.85 42.15 32.03
C LEU A 584 -20.87 42.73 33.44
N PRO A 585 -20.99 41.94 34.53
CA PRO A 585 -21.07 42.50 35.89
C PRO A 585 -19.78 43.19 36.36
N LYS A 586 -18.67 42.98 35.65
CA LYS A 586 -17.36 43.57 35.96
C LYS A 586 -17.12 44.88 35.21
N VAL A 587 -17.92 45.18 34.17
CA VAL A 587 -17.82 46.39 33.37
C VAL A 587 -18.39 47.58 34.14
N LYS A 588 -17.64 48.67 34.22
CA LYS A 588 -18.07 49.92 34.83
C LYS A 588 -18.03 51.05 33.80
N ARG A 589 -18.68 52.17 34.12
CA ARG A 589 -18.62 53.38 33.30
C ARG A 589 -17.16 53.79 33.07
N GLY A 590 -16.73 53.80 31.81
CA GLY A 590 -15.37 54.16 31.40
C GLY A 590 -14.44 52.96 31.18
N SER A 591 -14.87 51.73 31.46
CA SER A 591 -14.02 50.54 31.34
C SER A 591 -13.56 50.28 29.90
N LYS A 592 -12.34 49.73 29.77
CA LYS A 592 -11.81 49.17 28.54
C LYS A 592 -11.94 47.65 28.59
N VAL A 593 -12.61 47.07 27.61
CA VAL A 593 -12.86 45.62 27.55
C VAL A 593 -12.19 45.04 26.31
N ASP A 594 -11.43 43.96 26.50
CA ASP A 594 -10.92 43.09 25.42
C ASP A 594 -11.59 41.73 25.57
N LEU A 595 -12.34 41.32 24.56
CA LEU A 595 -13.13 40.08 24.52
C LEU A 595 -12.74 39.29 23.27
N GLU A 596 -12.29 38.07 23.46
CA GLU A 596 -12.12 37.08 22.40
C GLU A 596 -12.98 35.85 22.71
N THR A 597 -13.82 35.44 21.78
CA THR A 597 -14.50 34.15 21.84
C THR A 597 -14.24 33.36 20.56
N ARG A 598 -14.25 32.03 20.65
CA ARG A 598 -14.08 31.10 19.55
C ARG A 598 -15.28 30.18 19.50
N LEU A 599 -16.03 30.23 18.41
CA LEU A 599 -17.29 29.51 18.19
C LEU A 599 -17.27 28.87 16.80
N SER A 600 -17.72 27.63 16.65
CA SER A 600 -17.87 26.92 15.38
C SER A 600 -19.10 27.39 14.59
N GLU A 601 -19.27 28.70 14.46
CA GLU A 601 -20.37 29.32 13.73
C GLU A 601 -19.91 29.93 12.40
N SER A 602 -20.86 30.09 11.47
CA SER A 602 -20.61 30.70 10.17
C SER A 602 -20.04 32.12 10.30
N PRO A 603 -19.27 32.63 9.31
CA PRO A 603 -18.78 34.01 9.34
C PRO A 603 -19.90 35.07 9.46
N GLY A 604 -21.12 34.73 9.03
CA GLY A 604 -22.31 35.57 9.20
C GLY A 604 -22.72 35.67 10.67
N GLU A 605 -22.99 34.53 11.30
CA GLU A 605 -23.43 34.50 12.70
C GLU A 605 -22.34 35.00 13.66
N ARG A 606 -21.06 34.70 13.42
CA ARG A 606 -19.97 35.25 14.26
C ARG A 606 -19.90 36.77 14.26
N ARG A 607 -20.17 37.42 13.11
CA ARG A 607 -20.25 38.89 13.04
C ARG A 607 -21.43 39.44 13.84
N LYS A 608 -22.60 38.81 13.72
CA LYS A 608 -23.79 39.17 14.48
C LYS A 608 -23.56 39.05 15.98
N ILE A 609 -22.97 37.95 16.45
CA ILE A 609 -22.59 37.75 17.86
C ILE A 609 -21.61 38.86 18.32
N ALA A 610 -20.62 39.21 17.49
CA ALA A 610 -19.67 40.27 17.81
C ALA A 610 -20.34 41.64 17.98
N ASP A 611 -21.30 41.97 17.10
CA ASP A 611 -22.04 43.22 17.14
C ASP A 611 -22.97 43.29 18.36
N GLU A 612 -23.68 42.21 18.66
CA GLU A 612 -24.54 42.08 19.86
C GLU A 612 -23.72 42.20 21.15
N ALA A 613 -22.57 41.53 21.25
CA ALA A 613 -21.69 41.62 22.41
C ALA A 613 -21.12 43.04 22.59
N ARG A 614 -20.75 43.74 21.50
CA ARG A 614 -20.34 45.15 21.55
C ARG A 614 -21.47 46.05 22.06
N ALA A 615 -22.70 45.80 21.64
CA ALA A 615 -23.86 46.56 22.10
C ALA A 615 -24.14 46.34 23.60
N GLU A 616 -24.09 45.11 24.10
CA GLU A 616 -24.26 44.81 25.53
C GLU A 616 -23.14 45.43 26.39
N LEU A 617 -21.88 45.41 25.92
CA LEU A 617 -20.75 46.06 26.62
C LEU A 617 -20.89 47.59 26.66
N ALA A 618 -21.32 48.20 25.56
CA ALA A 618 -21.57 49.64 25.51
C ALA A 618 -22.70 50.04 26.47
N ALA A 619 -23.79 49.27 26.50
CA ALA A 619 -24.90 49.47 27.43
C ALA A 619 -24.46 49.33 28.91
N ALA A 620 -23.51 48.44 29.20
CA ALA A 620 -22.91 48.28 30.53
C ALA A 620 -21.92 49.40 30.91
N GLY A 621 -21.58 50.31 29.99
CA GLY A 621 -20.77 51.50 30.24
C GLY A 621 -19.32 51.43 29.79
N ALA A 622 -18.93 50.44 28.98
CA ALA A 622 -17.59 50.38 28.39
C ALA A 622 -17.32 51.59 27.49
N ALA A 623 -16.19 52.28 27.70
CA ALA A 623 -15.75 53.37 26.83
C ALA A 623 -15.03 52.85 25.57
N SER A 624 -14.48 51.64 25.64
CA SER A 624 -13.82 50.96 24.52
C SER A 624 -14.04 49.46 24.67
N ALA A 625 -14.59 48.82 23.63
CA ALA A 625 -14.82 47.37 23.60
C ALA A 625 -14.19 46.78 22.34
N ASN A 626 -13.07 46.07 22.49
CA ASN A 626 -12.48 45.28 21.43
C ASN A 626 -13.06 43.86 21.49
N VAL A 627 -13.89 43.49 20.52
CA VAL A 627 -14.60 42.21 20.48
C VAL A 627 -14.20 41.44 19.23
N ARG A 628 -13.60 40.26 19.42
CA ARG A 628 -13.23 39.31 18.37
C ARG A 628 -14.01 38.01 18.57
N VAL A 629 -14.73 37.59 17.53
CA VAL A 629 -15.42 36.29 17.47
C VAL A 629 -14.74 35.46 16.38
N LEU A 630 -13.78 34.64 16.79
CA LEU A 630 -13.02 33.77 15.90
C LEU A 630 -13.76 32.44 15.71
N SER A 631 -13.36 31.67 14.69
CA SER A 631 -13.90 30.33 14.51
C SER A 631 -13.27 29.37 15.50
N ALA A 632 -14.04 28.42 16.01
CA ALA A 632 -13.50 27.27 16.73
C ALA A 632 -12.99 26.16 15.78
N TYR A 633 -13.33 26.23 14.49
CA TYR A 633 -12.89 25.31 13.43
C TYR A 633 -11.83 25.96 12.53
N LYS A 634 -10.84 25.17 12.04
CA LYS A 634 -9.69 25.66 11.24
C LYS A 634 -9.12 27.00 11.75
N GLN A 635 -8.88 27.08 13.06
CA GLN A 635 -8.63 28.35 13.76
C GLN A 635 -7.41 29.10 13.19
N GLY A 636 -6.35 28.40 12.80
CA GLY A 636 -5.15 29.00 12.21
C GLY A 636 -5.42 29.65 10.85
N TYR A 637 -6.08 28.92 9.96
CA TYR A 637 -6.47 29.45 8.65
C TYR A 637 -7.38 30.66 8.78
N LEU A 638 -8.46 30.55 9.58
CA LEU A 638 -9.43 31.64 9.73
C LEU A 638 -8.87 32.83 10.51
N TRP A 639 -7.93 32.63 11.42
CA TRP A 639 -7.18 33.74 12.02
C TRP A 639 -6.38 34.51 10.96
N MET A 640 -5.68 33.82 10.06
CA MET A 640 -4.92 34.48 9.00
C MET A 640 -5.84 35.23 8.03
N THR A 641 -6.95 34.61 7.61
CA THR A 641 -7.83 35.21 6.61
C THR A 641 -8.72 36.31 7.18
N GLU A 642 -9.18 36.19 8.43
CA GLU A 642 -10.16 37.11 9.02
C GLU A 642 -9.56 38.17 9.94
N GLN A 643 -8.32 37.99 10.43
CA GLN A 643 -7.64 38.96 11.29
C GLN A 643 -6.38 39.52 10.61
N VAL A 644 -5.47 38.66 10.16
CA VAL A 644 -4.17 39.10 9.62
C VAL A 644 -4.31 39.83 8.29
N ILE A 645 -5.04 39.27 7.32
CA ILE A 645 -5.22 39.90 6.00
C ILE A 645 -5.79 41.33 6.13
N PRO A 646 -6.89 41.57 6.88
CA PRO A 646 -7.40 42.92 7.10
C PRO A 646 -6.37 43.91 7.64
N GLU A 647 -5.55 43.51 8.61
CA GLU A 647 -4.52 44.39 9.19
C GLU A 647 -3.41 44.72 8.19
N LEU A 648 -3.03 43.76 7.35
CA LEU A 648 -1.98 43.91 6.34
C LEU A 648 -2.37 44.82 5.16
N LYS A 649 -3.67 45.01 4.87
CA LYS A 649 -4.15 45.87 3.77
C LYS A 649 -3.58 47.30 3.82
N THR A 650 -3.21 47.79 5.01
CA THR A 650 -2.65 49.14 5.22
C THR A 650 -1.13 49.18 5.39
N LYS A 651 -0.42 48.04 5.26
CA LYS A 651 0.98 47.88 5.67
C LYS A 651 1.97 47.67 4.51
N ASN A 652 1.51 47.65 3.26
CA ASN A 652 2.34 47.46 2.04
C ASN A 652 3.26 46.23 2.11
N ALA A 653 2.78 45.13 2.69
CA ALA A 653 3.50 43.86 2.75
C ALA A 653 3.69 43.27 1.34
N ARG A 654 4.86 42.67 1.11
CA ARG A 654 5.29 42.05 -0.15
C ARG A 654 5.73 40.61 -0.01
N ALA A 655 6.14 40.18 1.18
CA ALA A 655 6.43 38.78 1.47
C ALA A 655 5.96 38.41 2.88
N ILE A 656 5.51 37.17 3.03
CA ILE A 656 5.02 36.58 4.27
C ILE A 656 5.86 35.37 4.63
N ARG A 657 6.30 35.32 5.89
CA ARG A 657 6.93 34.15 6.49
C ARG A 657 6.12 33.70 7.70
N VAL A 658 5.62 32.48 7.65
CA VAL A 658 4.92 31.84 8.74
C VAL A 658 5.82 30.77 9.33
N LYS A 659 6.15 30.89 10.60
CA LYS A 659 6.72 29.82 11.40
C LYS A 659 5.59 29.05 12.06
N VAL A 660 5.62 27.73 11.94
CA VAL A 660 4.62 26.81 12.47
C VAL A 660 5.30 25.87 13.45
N ALA A 661 4.75 25.76 14.66
CA ALA A 661 5.28 24.86 15.67
C ALA A 661 5.20 23.41 15.17
N GLU A 662 6.32 22.70 15.24
CA GLU A 662 6.37 21.28 14.97
C GLU A 662 5.62 20.51 16.06
N TYR A 663 4.65 19.68 15.65
CA TYR A 663 3.97 18.80 16.58
C TYR A 663 4.88 17.63 16.95
N HIS A 664 5.12 17.44 18.24
CA HIS A 664 5.93 16.35 18.75
C HIS A 664 5.02 15.25 19.30
N PRO A 665 4.76 14.18 18.53
CA PRO A 665 4.02 13.05 19.07
C PRO A 665 4.78 12.42 20.23
N ASP A 666 4.07 12.04 21.28
CA ASP A 666 4.65 11.28 22.39
C ASP A 666 4.95 9.84 21.95
N LEU A 667 6.15 9.64 21.40
CA LEU A 667 6.62 8.33 20.94
C LEU A 667 6.98 7.37 22.09
N SER A 668 6.95 7.83 23.35
CA SER A 668 7.13 6.95 24.51
C SER A 668 5.94 6.01 24.70
N LYS A 669 4.76 6.41 24.23
CA LYS A 669 3.54 5.61 24.20
C LYS A 669 3.37 5.01 22.83
N LYS A 670 2.93 3.77 22.72
CA LYS A 670 2.68 3.07 21.45
C LYS A 670 1.21 3.17 21.06
N TYR A 671 0.86 4.14 20.22
CA TYR A 671 -0.47 4.29 19.61
C TYR A 671 -0.50 3.69 18.20
N LYS A 672 -1.71 3.37 17.67
CA LYS A 672 -1.87 2.84 16.31
C LYS A 672 -1.40 3.83 15.24
N PHE A 673 -1.61 5.12 15.49
CA PHE A 673 -1.17 6.21 14.64
C PHE A 673 -0.91 7.45 15.49
N TYR A 674 -0.06 8.34 15.00
CA TYR A 674 0.26 9.61 15.62
C TYR A 674 -0.06 10.74 14.67
N MET A 675 -0.34 11.93 15.22
CA MET A 675 -0.42 13.13 14.42
C MET A 675 0.98 13.42 13.84
N VAL A 676 1.02 13.78 12.56
CA VAL A 676 2.28 14.10 11.86
C VAL A 676 2.87 15.41 12.39
N PRO A 677 4.21 15.58 12.36
CA PRO A 677 4.85 16.81 12.82
C PRO A 677 4.35 18.08 12.11
N SER A 678 3.89 17.93 10.86
CA SER A 678 3.32 18.99 10.03
C SER A 678 1.84 19.28 10.25
N ARG A 679 1.17 18.70 11.28
CA ARG A 679 -0.30 18.82 11.46
C ARG A 679 -0.83 20.26 11.35
N TRP A 680 -0.14 21.20 11.97
CA TRP A 680 -0.56 22.62 11.99
C TRP A 680 -0.34 23.30 10.63
N VAL A 681 0.59 22.80 9.81
CA VAL A 681 0.75 23.28 8.43
C VAL A 681 -0.45 22.88 7.58
N HIS A 682 -0.95 21.65 7.72
CA HIS A 682 -2.09 21.16 6.92
C HIS A 682 -3.35 21.99 7.15
N GLU A 683 -3.55 22.53 8.37
CA GLU A 683 -4.69 23.40 8.67
C GLU A 683 -4.65 24.72 7.89
N LEU A 684 -3.47 25.20 7.53
CA LEU A 684 -3.29 26.47 6.81
C LEU A 684 -3.58 26.34 5.31
N TYR A 685 -3.74 25.16 4.75
CA TYR A 685 -4.02 25.03 3.32
C TYR A 685 -5.43 25.56 2.98
N PRO A 686 -5.63 26.37 1.90
CA PRO A 686 -4.66 26.98 0.98
C PRO A 686 -4.47 28.50 1.22
N VAL A 687 -3.97 28.91 2.39
CA VAL A 687 -3.92 30.32 2.84
C VAL A 687 -3.02 31.21 1.96
N ASP A 688 -1.96 30.66 1.39
CA ASP A 688 -1.05 31.37 0.47
C ASP A 688 -1.81 31.92 -0.74
N GLU A 689 -2.75 31.15 -1.27
CA GLU A 689 -3.59 31.55 -2.39
C GLU A 689 -4.61 32.63 -2.01
N ILE A 690 -5.11 32.58 -0.78
CA ILE A 690 -5.98 33.64 -0.24
C ILE A 690 -5.18 34.94 -0.09
N PHE A 691 -3.93 34.88 0.37
CA PHE A 691 -3.05 36.06 0.44
C PHE A 691 -2.74 36.61 -0.96
N GLN A 692 -2.54 35.74 -1.95
CA GLN A 692 -2.38 36.16 -3.34
C GLN A 692 -3.62 36.89 -3.85
N ARG A 693 -4.82 36.34 -3.63
CA ARG A 693 -6.07 36.95 -4.07
C ARG A 693 -6.36 38.28 -3.37
N GLU A 694 -6.21 38.35 -2.05
CA GLU A 694 -6.64 39.49 -1.24
C GLU A 694 -5.60 40.62 -1.14
N LEU A 695 -4.31 40.29 -1.21
CA LEU A 695 -3.20 41.24 -1.01
C LEU A 695 -2.25 41.35 -2.22
N GLY A 696 -2.41 40.49 -3.24
CA GLY A 696 -1.52 40.47 -4.40
C GLY A 696 -0.11 39.95 -4.10
N ILE A 697 0.08 39.24 -2.99
CA ILE A 697 1.37 38.63 -2.60
C ILE A 697 1.52 37.31 -3.36
N ALA A 698 2.54 37.21 -4.20
CA ALA A 698 2.76 36.00 -5.00
C ALA A 698 3.06 34.77 -4.11
N LYS A 699 2.67 33.57 -4.55
CA LYS A 699 2.82 32.33 -3.77
C LYS A 699 4.28 32.05 -3.39
N ASP A 700 5.23 32.36 -4.27
CA ASP A 700 6.68 32.24 -4.02
C ASP A 700 7.21 33.24 -2.98
N ALA A 701 6.46 34.31 -2.69
CA ALA A 701 6.71 35.25 -1.62
C ALA A 701 5.96 34.91 -0.31
N PHE A 702 5.25 33.78 -0.27
CA PHE A 702 4.63 33.22 0.93
C PHE A 702 5.36 31.93 1.34
N SER A 703 5.99 31.93 2.50
CA SER A 703 6.75 30.77 2.99
C SER A 703 6.21 30.28 4.32
N VAL A 704 6.11 28.96 4.46
CA VAL A 704 5.78 28.28 5.71
C VAL A 704 7.00 27.45 6.15
N GLU A 705 7.42 27.60 7.40
CA GLU A 705 8.58 26.95 7.99
C GLU A 705 8.14 26.21 9.26
N LEU A 706 8.44 24.90 9.36
CA LEU A 706 8.27 24.14 10.59
C LEU A 706 9.42 24.47 11.56
N VAL A 707 9.07 24.73 12.83
CA VAL A 707 10.02 25.15 13.87
C VAL A 707 9.80 24.34 15.13
N ASP A 708 10.86 23.68 15.60
CA ASP A 708 10.91 22.99 16.89
C ASP A 708 10.95 23.99 18.07
N GLY A 709 10.34 23.63 19.19
CA GLY A 709 10.36 24.41 20.43
C GLY A 709 9.72 25.80 20.34
N ALA A 710 8.85 26.03 19.35
CA ALA A 710 8.17 27.31 19.16
C ALA A 710 7.21 27.62 20.33
N LYS A 711 7.20 28.89 20.77
CA LYS A 711 6.32 29.35 21.87
C LYS A 711 4.83 29.34 21.48
N GLU A 712 4.53 29.76 20.26
CA GLU A 712 3.18 29.83 19.71
C GLU A 712 3.07 28.91 18.50
N ILE A 713 1.89 28.34 18.25
CA ILE A 713 1.70 27.41 17.12
C ILE A 713 1.94 28.09 15.78
N TYR A 714 1.51 29.34 15.63
CA TYR A 714 1.76 30.15 14.43
C TYR A 714 2.45 31.45 14.83
N SER A 715 3.51 31.82 14.09
CA SER A 715 4.16 33.12 14.17
C SER A 715 4.39 33.66 12.77
N LEU A 716 3.80 34.80 12.46
CA LEU A 716 3.82 35.43 11.14
C LEU A 716 4.68 36.69 11.15
N GLU A 717 5.54 36.84 10.15
CA GLU A 717 6.30 38.04 9.84
C GLU A 717 5.99 38.48 8.41
N ALA A 718 5.57 39.74 8.24
CA ALA A 718 5.40 40.34 6.92
C ALA A 718 6.46 41.40 6.67
N THR A 719 7.03 41.41 5.47
CA THR A 719 8.07 42.36 5.04
C THR A 719 7.63 43.16 3.82
N ASP A 720 8.13 44.39 3.69
CA ASP A 720 7.92 45.21 2.48
C ASP A 720 8.91 44.86 1.36
N ALA A 721 8.87 45.61 0.24
CA ALA A 721 9.75 45.38 -0.91
C ALA A 721 11.26 45.54 -0.60
N GLY A 722 11.62 46.28 0.47
CA GLY A 722 12.99 46.46 0.92
C GLY A 722 13.44 45.39 1.92
N GLY A 723 12.60 44.40 2.23
CA GLY A 723 12.87 43.37 3.23
C GLY A 723 12.69 43.87 4.68
N ARG A 724 12.11 45.05 4.90
CA ARG A 724 11.86 45.57 6.24
C ARG A 724 10.57 44.96 6.79
N VAL A 725 10.62 44.48 8.04
CA VAL A 725 9.45 43.95 8.74
C VAL A 725 8.44 45.06 9.00
N VAL A 726 7.23 44.90 8.47
CA VAL A 726 6.10 45.84 8.61
C VAL A 726 5.00 45.33 9.55
N TYR A 727 4.99 44.03 9.82
CA TYR A 727 3.99 43.40 10.68
C TYR A 727 4.50 42.11 11.31
N ARG A 728 4.09 41.86 12.56
CA ARG A 728 4.32 40.61 13.29
C ARG A 728 3.05 40.23 14.02
N ALA A 729 2.68 38.96 13.98
CA ALA A 729 1.60 38.42 14.79
C ALA A 729 1.87 36.97 15.16
N SER A 730 1.21 36.48 16.20
CA SER A 730 1.31 35.10 16.63
C SER A 730 -0.05 34.60 17.12
N PHE A 731 -0.29 33.30 16.98
CA PHE A 731 -1.57 32.68 17.32
C PHE A 731 -1.40 31.21 17.68
N SER A 732 -2.14 30.78 18.70
CA SER A 732 -2.23 29.38 19.08
C SER A 732 -3.71 28.94 19.09
N PRO A 733 -4.08 27.88 18.36
CA PRO A 733 -5.40 27.26 18.45
C PRO A 733 -5.71 26.81 19.88
N LYS A 734 -6.97 26.91 20.29
CA LYS A 734 -7.45 26.31 21.54
C LYS A 734 -7.79 24.87 21.25
N THR A 735 -7.22 23.96 22.03
CA THR A 735 -7.32 22.52 21.78
C THR A 735 -7.68 21.74 23.03
N VAL A 736 -8.25 20.56 22.81
CA VAL A 736 -8.37 19.52 23.83
C VAL A 736 -7.83 18.21 23.28
N GLU A 737 -7.27 17.41 24.17
CA GLU A 737 -6.86 16.04 23.87
C GLU A 737 -7.95 15.07 24.32
N ARG A 738 -8.28 14.09 23.48
CA ARG A 738 -9.25 13.04 23.79
C ARG A 738 -8.82 11.68 23.26
N GLU A 739 -9.42 10.62 23.79
CA GLU A 739 -9.29 9.29 23.20
C GLU A 739 -9.92 9.31 21.80
N TYR A 740 -9.29 8.60 20.86
CA TYR A 740 -9.85 8.42 19.52
C TYR A 740 -11.08 7.50 19.53
N LEU A 741 -11.07 6.49 20.41
CA LEU A 741 -12.18 5.56 20.65
C LEU A 741 -12.37 5.37 22.15
N ASP A 742 -13.44 5.90 22.73
CA ASP A 742 -13.65 5.87 24.19
C ASP A 742 -13.79 4.44 24.73
N LYS A 743 -14.38 3.54 23.94
CA LYS A 743 -14.53 2.11 24.28
C LYS A 743 -13.20 1.34 24.26
N PHE A 744 -12.19 1.86 23.55
CA PHE A 744 -10.89 1.21 23.34
C PHE A 744 -9.75 2.18 23.69
N PRO A 745 -9.61 2.58 24.96
CA PRO A 745 -8.61 3.55 25.37
C PRO A 745 -7.19 3.05 25.04
N GLY A 746 -6.33 3.96 24.59
CA GLY A 746 -4.97 3.63 24.16
C GLY A 746 -4.86 3.16 22.70
N TRP A 747 -5.96 3.09 21.95
CA TRP A 747 -5.91 2.87 20.50
C TRP A 747 -5.19 4.01 19.78
N SER A 748 -5.57 5.25 20.09
CA SER A 748 -4.85 6.49 19.78
C SER A 748 -5.44 7.64 20.61
N ARG A 749 -4.72 8.76 20.71
CA ARG A 749 -5.24 10.02 21.25
C ARG A 749 -5.13 11.10 20.19
N VAL A 750 -6.13 11.97 20.13
CA VAL A 750 -6.22 13.04 19.15
C VAL A 750 -6.33 14.39 19.84
N VAL A 751 -5.74 15.40 19.22
CA VAL A 751 -5.86 16.79 19.62
C VAL A 751 -6.82 17.48 18.65
N VAL A 752 -7.95 17.96 19.17
CA VAL A 752 -8.99 18.63 18.39
C VAL A 752 -9.09 20.10 18.80
N THR A 753 -9.43 20.97 17.85
CA THR A 753 -9.70 22.38 18.14
C THR A 753 -11.04 22.51 18.86
N THR A 754 -11.14 23.45 19.80
CA THR A 754 -12.34 23.66 20.64
C THR A 754 -12.67 25.14 20.77
N GLY A 755 -13.87 25.45 21.23
CA GLY A 755 -14.33 26.80 21.53
C GLY A 755 -13.76 27.33 22.84
N TRP A 756 -13.73 28.66 22.97
CA TRP A 756 -13.11 29.33 24.12
C TRP A 756 -13.66 30.73 24.32
N LEU A 757 -13.72 31.21 25.56
CA LEU A 757 -14.06 32.58 25.93
C LEU A 757 -12.95 33.16 26.79
N SER A 758 -12.34 34.25 26.34
CA SER A 758 -11.34 35.01 27.08
C SER A 758 -11.75 36.49 27.14
N ALA A 759 -11.74 37.08 28.33
CA ALA A 759 -12.12 38.47 28.51
C ALA A 759 -11.27 39.15 29.58
N SER A 760 -10.88 40.40 29.32
CA SER A 760 -10.25 41.28 30.29
C SER A 760 -10.95 42.63 30.40
N VAL A 761 -11.03 43.17 31.61
CA VAL A 761 -11.58 44.50 31.90
C VAL A 761 -10.50 45.33 32.57
N ASP A 762 -10.18 46.48 31.99
CA ASP A 762 -9.14 47.41 32.45
C ASP A 762 -7.76 46.72 32.64
N GLY A 763 -7.49 45.72 31.80
CA GLY A 763 -6.25 44.93 31.81
C GLY A 763 -6.25 43.73 32.75
N ALA A 764 -7.29 43.52 33.56
CA ALA A 764 -7.43 42.36 34.42
C ALA A 764 -8.28 41.27 33.75
N SER A 765 -7.76 40.03 33.68
CA SER A 765 -8.52 38.88 33.17
C SER A 765 -9.72 38.59 34.08
N VAL A 766 -10.92 38.51 33.51
CA VAL A 766 -12.18 38.26 34.23
C VAL A 766 -12.78 36.89 33.90
N VAL A 767 -12.52 36.36 32.70
CA VAL A 767 -12.93 35.01 32.26
C VAL A 767 -11.86 34.46 31.32
N ASP A 768 -11.51 33.18 31.46
CA ASP A 768 -10.71 32.43 30.49
C ASP A 768 -11.12 30.94 30.55
N GLU A 769 -12.13 30.57 29.77
CA GLU A 769 -12.80 29.27 29.90
C GLU A 769 -13.11 28.61 28.55
N ARG A 770 -13.12 27.27 28.55
CA ARG A 770 -13.56 26.45 27.42
C ARG A 770 -15.05 26.59 27.15
N ILE A 771 -15.43 26.53 25.88
CA ILE A 771 -16.79 26.27 25.39
C ILE A 771 -16.69 25.07 24.45
N ALA A 772 -17.31 23.94 24.79
CA ALA A 772 -17.31 22.78 23.90
C ALA A 772 -18.20 23.07 22.69
N THR A 773 -17.68 22.79 21.50
CA THR A 773 -18.41 23.00 20.24
C THR A 773 -19.53 21.98 20.07
N ASP A 774 -20.47 22.27 19.17
CA ASP A 774 -21.59 21.37 18.88
C ASP A 774 -21.12 20.00 18.33
N PRO A 775 -20.14 19.90 17.41
CA PRO A 775 -19.59 18.63 16.96
C PRO A 775 -18.92 17.85 18.08
N GLU A 776 -18.21 18.51 19.00
CA GLU A 776 -17.61 17.85 20.16
C GLU A 776 -18.69 17.20 21.04
N ARG A 777 -19.81 17.91 21.28
CA ARG A 777 -20.93 17.39 22.09
C ARG A 777 -21.62 16.21 21.41
N PHE A 778 -21.87 16.30 20.10
CA PHE A 778 -22.41 15.16 19.35
C PHE A 778 -21.44 13.98 19.40
N TRP A 779 -20.14 14.23 19.21
CA TRP A 779 -19.12 13.19 19.23
C TRP A 779 -19.07 12.46 20.57
N ASP A 780 -19.20 13.19 21.68
CA ASP A 780 -19.30 12.60 23.02
C ASP A 780 -20.51 11.66 23.14
N HIS A 781 -21.66 12.05 22.60
CA HIS A 781 -22.86 11.19 22.58
C HIS A 781 -22.67 9.97 21.67
N TYR A 782 -22.07 10.15 20.49
CA TYR A 782 -21.79 9.07 19.57
C TYR A 782 -20.89 8.00 20.20
N GLN A 783 -19.80 8.42 20.85
CA GLN A 783 -18.84 7.55 21.51
C GLN A 783 -19.39 6.88 22.77
N SER A 784 -20.17 7.59 23.59
CA SER A 784 -20.61 7.10 24.90
C SER A 784 -21.97 6.40 24.90
N VAL A 785 -22.81 6.61 23.87
CA VAL A 785 -24.17 6.05 23.79
C VAL A 785 -24.34 5.16 22.56
N VAL A 786 -24.03 5.66 21.36
CA VAL A 786 -24.33 4.95 20.11
C VAL A 786 -23.40 3.75 19.91
N LEU A 787 -22.08 3.97 19.93
CA LEU A 787 -21.09 2.91 19.72
C LEU A 787 -21.19 1.77 20.75
N PRO A 788 -21.44 2.01 22.06
CA PRO A 788 -21.66 0.94 23.03
C PRO A 788 -22.89 0.07 22.73
N ARG A 789 -24.00 0.64 22.24
CA ARG A 789 -25.18 -0.15 21.83
C ARG A 789 -24.89 -1.01 20.60
N ILE A 790 -24.09 -0.49 19.66
CA ILE A 790 -23.60 -1.24 18.52
C ILE A 790 -22.71 -2.41 18.99
N TYR A 791 -21.76 -2.14 19.90
CA TYR A 791 -20.91 -3.17 20.52
C TYR A 791 -21.75 -4.31 21.11
N ASP A 792 -22.73 -3.98 21.95
CA ASP A 792 -23.56 -4.98 22.63
C ASP A 792 -24.35 -5.83 21.63
N ASN A 793 -24.88 -5.22 20.56
CA ASN A 793 -25.55 -5.97 19.50
C ASN A 793 -24.58 -6.90 18.77
N VAL A 794 -23.38 -6.42 18.41
CA VAL A 794 -22.37 -7.24 17.72
C VAL A 794 -21.97 -8.43 18.57
N MET A 795 -21.72 -8.22 19.86
CA MET A 795 -21.40 -9.31 20.79
C MET A 795 -22.56 -10.30 20.91
N LYS A 796 -23.81 -9.81 20.97
CA LYS A 796 -25.01 -10.65 21.01
C LYS A 796 -25.18 -11.51 19.76
N VAL A 797 -25.08 -10.93 18.56
CA VAL A 797 -25.32 -11.67 17.29
C VAL A 797 -24.16 -12.58 16.90
N THR A 798 -23.02 -12.46 17.57
CA THR A 798 -21.82 -13.25 17.30
C THR A 798 -21.46 -14.21 18.42
N ASP A 799 -22.34 -14.43 19.40
CA ASP A 799 -22.09 -15.27 20.58
C ASP A 799 -20.78 -14.87 21.31
N ASN A 800 -20.59 -13.57 21.49
CA ASN A 800 -19.39 -12.93 22.05
C ASN A 800 -18.09 -13.21 21.28
N ARG A 801 -18.18 -13.67 20.03
CA ARG A 801 -17.03 -14.01 19.20
C ARG A 801 -17.17 -13.41 17.80
N PRO A 802 -16.95 -12.09 17.64
CA PRO A 802 -17.04 -11.42 16.35
C PRO A 802 -15.84 -11.80 15.48
N LEU A 803 -16.10 -12.62 14.47
CA LEU A 803 -15.09 -13.14 13.53
C LEU A 803 -15.35 -12.58 12.13
N PRO A 804 -14.30 -12.47 11.27
CA PRO A 804 -14.46 -11.98 9.92
C PRO A 804 -15.57 -12.68 9.12
N GLU A 805 -15.71 -14.00 9.29
CA GLU A 805 -16.71 -14.84 8.64
C GLU A 805 -18.14 -14.66 9.17
N LYS A 806 -18.34 -13.92 10.26
CA LYS A 806 -19.66 -13.58 10.83
C LYS A 806 -20.15 -12.19 10.41
N GLN A 807 -19.40 -11.50 9.56
CA GLN A 807 -19.79 -10.22 8.99
C GLN A 807 -20.79 -10.39 7.83
N PRO A 808 -21.69 -9.41 7.60
CA PRO A 808 -21.86 -8.17 8.37
C PRO A 808 -22.64 -8.40 9.67
N PHE A 809 -22.36 -7.58 10.69
CA PHE A 809 -22.99 -7.66 12.02
C PHE A 809 -24.31 -6.90 12.11
N HIS A 810 -24.50 -5.91 11.24
CA HIS A 810 -25.72 -5.16 11.08
C HIS A 810 -26.03 -4.97 9.60
N ARG A 811 -27.28 -4.61 9.34
CA ARG A 811 -27.74 -4.29 8.00
C ARG A 811 -27.56 -2.81 7.73
N ASP A 812 -28.11 -1.97 8.61
CA ASP A 812 -28.19 -0.51 8.42
C ASP A 812 -27.72 0.23 9.69
N LEU A 813 -26.84 1.21 9.51
CA LEU A 813 -26.50 2.25 10.48
C LEU A 813 -26.65 3.60 9.77
N ASP A 814 -27.82 4.19 9.88
CA ASP A 814 -28.13 5.49 9.27
C ASP A 814 -28.00 6.58 10.36
N ILE A 815 -27.20 7.62 10.10
CA ILE A 815 -26.90 8.68 11.06
C ILE A 815 -27.21 10.04 10.41
N GLU A 816 -28.33 10.66 10.76
CA GLU A 816 -28.72 11.97 10.26
C GLU A 816 -28.29 13.09 11.20
N VAL A 817 -27.65 14.14 10.68
CA VAL A 817 -27.13 15.27 11.46
C VAL A 817 -27.56 16.62 10.88
N TRP A 818 -28.02 17.51 11.75
CA TRP A 818 -28.32 18.92 11.47
C TRP A 818 -27.61 19.82 12.49
N MET A 819 -26.80 20.80 12.07
CA MET A 819 -26.10 21.74 12.98
C MET A 819 -25.90 23.13 12.32
N SER A 820 -25.56 24.16 13.10
CA SER A 820 -25.24 25.55 12.65
C SER A 820 -23.77 25.77 12.27
N GLU A 821 -23.05 24.67 12.03
CA GLU A 821 -21.62 24.62 11.81
C GLU A 821 -21.14 25.33 10.52
N PRO A 822 -19.84 25.70 10.42
CA PRO A 822 -19.32 26.38 9.24
C PRO A 822 -19.40 25.47 8.03
N ASP A 823 -20.01 25.96 6.95
CA ASP A 823 -20.12 25.28 5.66
C ASP A 823 -20.16 26.31 4.52
N PHE A 824 -18.99 26.69 4.01
CA PHE A 824 -18.90 27.72 2.97
C PHE A 824 -17.70 27.56 2.03
N ARG A 825 -17.88 27.96 0.77
CA ARG A 825 -16.83 27.97 -0.25
C ARG A 825 -15.83 29.09 -0.01
N ILE A 826 -14.54 28.80 -0.20
CA ILE A 826 -13.48 29.81 -0.07
C ILE A 826 -13.12 30.48 -1.40
N GLY A 827 -13.63 29.96 -2.53
CA GLY A 827 -13.45 30.55 -3.86
C GLY A 827 -12.12 30.23 -4.52
N ILE A 828 -11.53 29.08 -4.20
CA ILE A 828 -10.30 28.52 -4.78
C ILE A 828 -10.58 27.05 -5.05
N ASP A 829 -10.43 26.58 -6.28
CA ASP A 829 -10.56 25.17 -6.68
C ASP A 829 -11.79 24.43 -6.11
N GLU A 830 -12.91 25.14 -5.94
CA GLU A 830 -14.15 24.66 -5.28
C GLU A 830 -13.99 24.20 -3.81
N GLU A 831 -12.86 24.51 -3.17
CA GLU A 831 -12.56 24.19 -1.77
C GLU A 831 -13.58 24.83 -0.79
N LEU A 832 -13.81 24.12 0.31
CA LEU A 832 -14.73 24.51 1.37
C LEU A 832 -14.06 24.56 2.75
N VAL A 833 -14.58 25.44 3.60
CA VAL A 833 -14.45 25.31 5.05
C VAL A 833 -15.76 24.70 5.53
N SER A 834 -15.74 23.39 5.76
CA SER A 834 -16.89 22.63 6.23
C SER A 834 -16.48 21.72 7.40
N SER A 835 -17.02 21.94 8.60
CA SER A 835 -16.91 20.93 9.68
C SER A 835 -18.00 19.85 9.54
N LEU A 836 -19.07 20.16 8.81
CA LEU A 836 -20.12 19.22 8.43
C LEU A 836 -19.59 18.12 7.50
N GLU A 837 -18.81 18.48 6.49
CA GLU A 837 -18.14 17.51 5.60
C GLU A 837 -17.11 16.66 6.37
N ALA A 838 -16.30 17.29 7.23
CA ALA A 838 -15.36 16.57 8.09
C ALA A 838 -16.09 15.56 9.00
N LEU A 839 -17.26 15.93 9.54
CA LEU A 839 -18.07 15.05 10.37
C LEU A 839 -18.63 13.84 9.60
N HIS A 840 -18.96 14.01 8.32
CA HIS A 840 -19.37 12.88 7.46
C HIS A 840 -18.25 11.83 7.37
N GLU A 841 -17.03 12.26 7.07
CA GLU A 841 -15.87 11.38 6.98
C GLU A 841 -15.56 10.72 8.32
N ASP A 842 -15.55 11.50 9.40
CA ASP A 842 -15.31 11.01 10.75
C ASP A 842 -16.31 9.94 11.14
N LEU A 843 -17.61 10.14 10.91
CA LEU A 843 -18.63 9.14 11.22
C LEU A 843 -18.44 7.84 10.43
N TYR A 844 -17.99 7.91 9.19
CA TYR A 844 -17.74 6.70 8.40
C TYR A 844 -16.47 5.97 8.86
N PHE A 845 -15.33 6.65 8.83
CA PHE A 845 -14.02 6.04 9.06
C PHE A 845 -13.77 5.68 10.52
N VAL A 846 -14.21 6.52 11.47
CA VAL A 846 -14.05 6.19 12.90
C VAL A 846 -14.92 4.99 13.28
N THR A 847 -16.10 4.85 12.68
CA THR A 847 -16.94 3.67 12.89
C THR A 847 -16.28 2.41 12.35
N LEU A 848 -15.64 2.46 11.18
CA LEU A 848 -14.85 1.33 10.67
C LEU A 848 -13.68 1.00 11.61
N ASP A 849 -12.98 2.01 12.10
CA ASP A 849 -11.88 1.83 13.06
C ASP A 849 -12.37 1.26 14.40
N PHE A 850 -13.59 1.62 14.83
CA PHE A 850 -14.24 1.02 16.00
C PHE A 850 -14.46 -0.49 15.81
N PHE A 851 -14.89 -0.94 14.63
CA PHE A 851 -15.00 -2.37 14.33
C PHE A 851 -13.63 -3.07 14.21
N ASP A 852 -12.61 -2.41 13.64
CA ASP A 852 -11.24 -2.94 13.66
C ASP A 852 -10.72 -3.09 15.10
N ALA A 853 -10.96 -2.09 15.96
CA ALA A 853 -10.62 -2.14 17.38
C ALA A 853 -11.34 -3.26 18.12
N LEU A 854 -12.65 -3.42 17.88
CA LEU A 854 -13.44 -4.52 18.41
C LEU A 854 -12.82 -5.87 18.04
N GLY A 855 -12.53 -6.09 16.76
CA GLY A 855 -11.97 -7.34 16.26
C GLY A 855 -10.57 -7.65 16.81
N ARG A 856 -9.66 -6.67 16.78
CA ARG A 856 -8.29 -6.87 17.28
C ARG A 856 -8.26 -7.13 18.77
N THR A 857 -9.14 -6.49 19.52
CA THR A 857 -9.22 -6.63 20.98
C THR A 857 -9.87 -7.95 21.39
N THR A 858 -10.96 -8.35 20.72
CA THR A 858 -11.73 -9.54 21.13
C THR A 858 -11.27 -10.85 20.48
N THR A 859 -10.92 -10.83 19.20
CA THR A 859 -10.58 -12.04 18.42
C THR A 859 -9.22 -12.00 17.75
N ARG A 860 -8.46 -10.89 17.89
CA ARG A 860 -7.18 -10.64 17.20
C ARG A 860 -7.30 -10.72 15.68
N ARG A 861 -8.46 -10.35 15.14
CA ARG A 861 -8.76 -10.33 13.70
C ARG A 861 -9.32 -8.95 13.31
N ARG A 862 -9.01 -8.48 12.11
CA ARG A 862 -9.62 -7.26 11.56
C ARG A 862 -11.06 -7.52 11.14
N LEU A 863 -11.98 -6.61 11.43
CA LEU A 863 -13.39 -6.67 11.03
C LEU A 863 -13.68 -5.52 10.05
N ALA A 864 -13.42 -5.76 8.77
CA ALA A 864 -13.45 -4.71 7.73
C ALA A 864 -14.80 -4.55 7.00
N ALA A 865 -15.80 -5.38 7.28
CA ALA A 865 -17.09 -5.42 6.60
C ALA A 865 -18.28 -5.47 7.60
N PRO A 866 -18.39 -4.50 8.53
CA PRO A 866 -19.32 -4.62 9.66
C PRO A 866 -20.81 -4.51 9.29
N GLY A 867 -21.14 -3.89 8.17
CA GLY A 867 -22.50 -3.54 7.75
C GLY A 867 -22.53 -2.18 7.05
N LYS A 868 -23.70 -1.74 6.58
CA LYS A 868 -23.86 -0.43 5.93
C LYS A 868 -23.74 0.67 6.98
N ILE A 869 -22.81 1.59 6.78
CA ILE A 869 -22.67 2.82 7.57
C ILE A 869 -23.01 3.98 6.63
N PHE A 870 -24.04 4.75 6.97
CA PHE A 870 -24.58 5.79 6.10
C PHE A 870 -24.81 7.10 6.89
N PRO A 871 -23.76 7.94 7.00
CA PRO A 871 -23.89 9.29 7.53
C PRO A 871 -24.64 10.18 6.52
N ILE A 872 -25.63 10.92 6.99
CA ILE A 872 -26.46 11.84 6.21
C ILE A 872 -26.32 13.22 6.86
N ILE A 873 -25.45 14.04 6.29
CA ILE A 873 -25.23 15.41 6.76
C ILE A 873 -26.13 16.36 5.98
N HIS A 874 -26.98 17.09 6.70
CA HIS A 874 -27.87 18.06 6.09
C HIS A 874 -27.22 19.45 6.02
N PRO A 875 -27.66 20.33 5.10
CA PRO A 875 -27.13 21.69 4.99
C PRO A 875 -27.15 22.45 6.32
N ALA A 876 -26.16 23.33 6.49
CA ALA A 876 -26.02 24.14 7.70
C ALA A 876 -27.30 24.91 8.06
N ARG A 877 -27.60 24.97 9.36
CA ARG A 877 -28.75 25.66 9.94
C ARG A 877 -28.28 26.84 10.80
N ASP A 878 -27.71 27.86 10.18
CA ASP A 878 -27.16 29.04 10.86
C ASP A 878 -28.06 29.56 12.01
N GLY A 879 -27.45 29.74 13.18
CA GLY A 879 -28.11 30.29 14.37
C GLY A 879 -29.13 29.37 15.05
N ARG A 880 -29.05 28.05 14.86
CA ARG A 880 -29.97 27.07 15.47
C ARG A 880 -29.21 25.89 16.08
N ALA A 881 -29.69 25.45 17.24
CA ALA A 881 -29.22 24.24 17.91
C ALA A 881 -29.30 22.99 17.01
N GLY A 882 -28.34 22.09 17.18
CA GLY A 882 -28.26 20.87 16.39
C GLY A 882 -29.27 19.78 16.78
N GLU A 883 -29.53 18.87 15.84
CA GLU A 883 -30.32 17.65 16.03
C GLU A 883 -29.59 16.48 15.36
N VAL A 884 -29.64 15.30 15.97
CA VAL A 884 -29.10 14.06 15.42
C VAL A 884 -30.11 12.94 15.57
N ARG A 885 -30.22 12.08 14.55
CA ARG A 885 -31.00 10.84 14.58
C ARG A 885 -30.14 9.66 14.15
N VAL A 886 -30.21 8.57 14.90
CA VAL A 886 -29.51 7.33 14.56
C VAL A 886 -30.52 6.20 14.45
N HIS A 887 -30.51 5.50 13.32
CA HIS A 887 -31.25 4.27 13.09
C HIS A 887 -30.26 3.12 12.91
N TYR A 888 -30.41 2.07 13.72
CA TYR A 888 -29.58 0.88 13.64
C TYR A 888 -30.43 -0.38 13.50
N ALA A 889 -30.28 -1.09 12.38
CA ALA A 889 -31.02 -2.30 12.04
C ALA A 889 -30.09 -3.51 11.83
N GLY A 890 -30.51 -4.66 12.34
CA GLY A 890 -29.89 -5.96 12.13
C GLY A 890 -30.63 -6.77 11.06
N ASN A 891 -30.13 -7.98 10.84
CA ASN A 891 -30.75 -8.98 9.97
C ASN A 891 -31.83 -9.78 10.72
N ALA A 892 -32.91 -10.17 10.03
CA ALA A 892 -33.98 -11.00 10.58
C ALA A 892 -33.49 -12.34 11.14
N SER A 893 -32.42 -12.89 10.56
CA SER A 893 -31.66 -13.99 11.15
C SER A 893 -30.20 -13.94 10.71
N THR A 894 -29.29 -14.33 11.59
CA THR A 894 -27.86 -14.47 11.26
C THR A 894 -27.57 -15.72 10.43
N ARG A 895 -28.50 -16.68 10.41
CA ARG A 895 -28.36 -17.97 9.70
C ARG A 895 -29.70 -18.48 9.18
N PRO A 896 -29.68 -19.34 8.14
CA PRO A 896 -30.84 -20.12 7.77
C PRO A 896 -31.29 -21.05 8.91
N LYS A 897 -32.58 -21.02 9.24
CA LYS A 897 -33.15 -21.80 10.34
C LYS A 897 -34.63 -22.06 10.13
N ILE A 898 -35.12 -23.12 10.75
CA ILE A 898 -36.55 -23.39 10.91
C ILE A 898 -36.93 -23.01 12.32
N GLU A 899 -37.95 -22.19 12.46
CA GLU A 899 -38.61 -21.93 13.71
C GLU A 899 -40.03 -22.49 13.63
N VAL A 900 -40.35 -23.41 14.53
CA VAL A 900 -41.68 -23.99 14.67
C VAL A 900 -42.28 -23.53 15.98
N VAL A 901 -43.48 -22.98 15.94
CA VAL A 901 -44.28 -22.66 17.10
C VAL A 901 -45.56 -23.48 17.03
N PHE A 902 -45.82 -24.30 18.04
CA PHE A 902 -47.02 -25.13 18.07
C PHE A 902 -47.67 -25.13 19.44
N LYS A 903 -48.99 -25.29 19.47
CA LYS A 903 -49.77 -25.41 20.71
C LYS A 903 -50.46 -26.76 20.74
N GLU A 904 -50.20 -27.54 21.80
CA GLU A 904 -50.90 -28.80 22.04
C GLU A 904 -52.25 -28.54 22.71
N LYS A 905 -53.23 -29.42 22.42
CA LYS A 905 -54.56 -29.35 23.01
C LYS A 905 -54.44 -29.56 24.53
N ASN A 906 -54.94 -28.59 25.31
CA ASN A 906 -54.81 -28.49 26.78
C ASN A 906 -53.46 -28.01 27.34
N ALA A 907 -52.56 -27.47 26.50
CA ALA A 907 -51.36 -26.79 26.98
C ALA A 907 -51.60 -25.29 27.19
N ASP A 908 -51.16 -24.75 28.33
CA ASP A 908 -51.32 -23.32 28.68
C ASP A 908 -50.42 -22.39 27.84
N ARG A 909 -49.30 -22.89 27.31
CA ARG A 909 -48.33 -22.10 26.53
C ARG A 909 -47.91 -22.82 25.25
N PRO A 910 -47.68 -22.10 24.14
CA PRO A 910 -47.13 -22.67 22.93
C PRO A 910 -45.66 -23.08 23.13
N THR A 911 -45.27 -24.18 22.47
CA THR A 911 -43.89 -24.66 22.41
C THR A 911 -43.20 -24.06 21.20
N ARG A 912 -41.99 -23.52 21.40
CA ARG A 912 -41.15 -22.98 20.32
C ARG A 912 -39.92 -23.87 20.15
N VAL A 913 -39.74 -24.39 18.94
CA VAL A 913 -38.59 -25.19 18.54
C VAL A 913 -37.84 -24.44 17.46
N VAL A 914 -36.53 -24.26 17.64
CA VAL A 914 -35.66 -23.67 16.63
C VAL A 914 -34.63 -24.73 16.21
N ARG A 915 -34.45 -24.89 14.90
CA ARG A 915 -33.45 -25.78 14.28
C ARG A 915 -32.63 -24.97 13.28
N GLU A 916 -31.33 -24.89 13.50
CA GLU A 916 -30.41 -24.33 12.51
C GLU A 916 -30.20 -25.35 11.39
N LEU A 917 -30.14 -24.90 10.14
CA LEU A 917 -29.92 -25.81 9.01
C LEU A 917 -28.46 -26.30 8.97
N THR A 918 -27.52 -25.47 9.40
CA THR A 918 -26.09 -25.79 9.42
C THR A 918 -25.68 -26.46 10.73
N ARG A 919 -25.56 -27.80 10.75
CA ARG A 919 -24.75 -28.52 11.74
C ARG A 919 -23.57 -29.22 11.10
#